data_AF-A0A2V5IEE2-F1
#
_entry.id   AF-A0A2V5IEE2-F1
#
_cell.length_a   1.000
_cell.length_b   1.000
_cell.length_c   1.000
_cell.angle_alpha   90.00
_cell.angle_beta   90.00
_cell.angle_gamma   90.00
#
_symmetry.space_group_name_H-M   'P 1'
#
loop_
_entity.id
_entity.type
_entity.pdbx_description
1 polymer ?
#
loop_
_entity_poly.entity_id
_entity_poly.type
_entity_poly.pdbx_seq_one_letter_code
_entity_poly.pdbx_strand_id
1 'polypeptide(L)'
;MDCSMTRPSATSRFPFFPFSLWSKKPQQSVSTQTQTQAQTQTPQSAKMRPQLQIQTSTPTQTQLPPSPPETPVMVEHPQQTAEELAERDHQDRETARQEALDELDSLVGHENVKRQLRGVQTWVQICRRHGRDPKNEWYNMACVGNPGTGKTTVARIYAKMLYALGICDSQAVCETTGLDLASQGPDGVKQMINRIADVDSLAHTGGVLIVDQPHMLGESISSQATEQILASVLQALERKTGRIVVIFSGEETSLTTFLRDHPRLQQRICSTLRFYDFDRSDLAQLLARRIVIEYQGRMQVEGGLEGPYVQAAARRLARGRAVSGFTNAHAVRELVKTVAQRQAHCLADQQDSGMDEVDYFFFSKDDLLGPRPEQTRAHSEAWAAMQKLVGQDSLQMSITEVFDITEENYHREVRNQRRLPLRVNRIFAGPPGTGKSTAVRLYAQILLELGLLTNGEVRVKPWSALSQLDADSIRTLVESNNGNVLVVDIDADRQELSQSQTALDATALEDLWIPRDNHCTVVVGAHDAVSHILHQTGSHSRLSRALDNQLVRFAPLTRDHLEELFHSKLREQDLDVTPDAFQAALDMLDTARMRQDFDHARAVEHLLAAAQYHFERRTRVGAKGESIPRILEGRDFNPELVGGTPALGFREELRHSIVPDDIISILKRYHHEMKIAWMQGLNPGKRMPCGFVFKGASGTGKKTVARELGTLYYKMGVLSHGELVPCSIADLLAPHMYPTAIRARAQLDRSRGRVLFIEDAHRLGEVEGPTKHAVDEFVYQLPQYLDQTVVILAGPAQEMDQMLANRPRLAALFQEEIIFRNPTPRECLRLLDRRLTEQKVPGPRLYLTDPRTPSHREFTRAIQILSMFPCWSNARDIEVLARWMVAACVKDVSLEGVGDKELDKIQLSEEQAMGAMVKLFSLKRDRLRFNQDPKARALPRILSQPRLTDRTGVKFPV
;
A
#
# COMPACT_ATOMS: atom_id res chain seq x y z
N MET A 1 -0.54 -20.32 -61.10
CA MET A 1 0.74 -20.62 -60.42
C MET A 1 0.37 -21.25 -59.07
N ASP A 2 -0.04 -22.53 -59.02
CA ASP A 2 0.66 -23.76 -59.45
C ASP A 2 1.99 -23.91 -58.66
N CYS A 3 2.39 -25.01 -58.02
CA CYS A 3 1.86 -26.38 -57.82
C CYS A 3 2.59 -27.01 -56.59
N SER A 4 2.32 -28.20 -56.02
CA SER A 4 1.36 -29.31 -56.29
C SER A 4 1.16 -30.21 -55.03
N MET A 5 0.42 -31.31 -55.20
CA MET A 5 0.11 -32.41 -54.25
C MET A 5 1.31 -33.21 -53.69
N THR A 6 1.13 -33.89 -52.54
CA THR A 6 0.95 -35.37 -52.46
C THR A 6 0.49 -35.85 -51.07
N ARG A 7 -0.42 -36.84 -51.03
CA ARG A 7 -0.68 -37.77 -49.90
C ARG A 7 -0.16 -39.17 -50.30
N PRO A 8 -0.02 -40.12 -49.35
CA PRO A 8 -1.04 -41.18 -49.24
C PRO A 8 -1.36 -41.56 -47.76
N SER A 9 -2.64 -41.57 -47.35
CA SER A 9 -3.54 -42.74 -47.16
C SER A 9 -3.19 -43.65 -45.97
N ALA A 10 -3.95 -43.63 -44.86
CA ALA A 10 -5.22 -44.36 -44.60
C ALA A 10 -4.95 -45.58 -43.65
N THR A 11 -5.87 -46.15 -42.85
CA THR A 11 -7.34 -46.31 -42.91
C THR A 11 -7.98 -46.54 -41.52
N SER A 12 -9.32 -46.33 -41.42
CA SER A 12 -10.26 -47.04 -40.51
C SER A 12 -10.29 -46.60 -39.01
N ARG A 13 -11.43 -46.41 -38.32
CA ARG A 13 -12.89 -46.53 -38.62
C ARG A 13 -13.73 -45.69 -37.63
N PHE A 14 -14.68 -44.90 -38.19
CA PHE A 14 -16.07 -44.52 -37.81
C PHE A 14 -16.73 -44.91 -36.45
N PRO A 15 -17.88 -44.29 -36.04
CA PRO A 15 -18.66 -43.13 -36.58
C PRO A 15 -18.91 -41.97 -35.56
N PHE A 16 -19.11 -40.69 -35.91
CA PHE A 16 -20.33 -39.99 -36.42
C PHE A 16 -21.61 -40.16 -35.55
N PHE A 17 -22.04 -39.16 -34.75
CA PHE A 17 -22.85 -37.93 -35.05
C PHE A 17 -24.40 -38.16 -34.94
N PRO A 18 -25.25 -37.11 -34.82
CA PRO A 18 -25.64 -36.31 -33.63
C PRO A 18 -27.13 -36.48 -33.22
N PHE A 19 -27.65 -35.71 -32.24
CA PHE A 19 -28.85 -34.84 -32.39
C PHE A 19 -29.20 -34.09 -31.09
N SER A 20 -29.77 -32.89 -31.25
CA SER A 20 -30.43 -32.10 -30.20
C SER A 20 -31.95 -32.14 -30.36
N LEU A 21 -32.74 -32.05 -29.27
CA LEU A 21 -34.01 -31.28 -29.14
C LEU A 21 -34.84 -31.71 -27.91
N TRP A 22 -35.24 -30.72 -27.09
CA TRP A 22 -36.50 -30.56 -26.32
C TRP A 22 -37.10 -31.74 -25.48
N SER A 23 -37.79 -31.56 -24.34
CA SER A 23 -38.56 -30.39 -23.86
C SER A 23 -38.90 -30.40 -22.35
N LYS A 24 -39.16 -29.21 -21.78
CA LYS A 24 -40.14 -28.85 -20.71
C LYS A 24 -40.13 -29.51 -19.30
N LYS A 25 -39.80 -28.65 -18.31
CA LYS A 25 -40.56 -28.25 -17.08
C LYS A 25 -41.94 -28.92 -16.82
N PRO A 26 -42.37 -29.14 -15.54
CA PRO A 26 -42.69 -28.02 -14.64
C PRO A 26 -42.36 -28.15 -13.13
N GLN A 27 -42.55 -27.03 -12.43
CA GLN A 27 -42.55 -26.88 -10.96
C GLN A 27 -43.94 -27.16 -10.36
N GLN A 28 -43.99 -27.56 -9.07
CA GLN A 28 -44.95 -27.19 -8.00
C GLN A 28 -44.91 -28.28 -6.90
N SER A 29 -45.26 -28.09 -5.61
CA SER A 29 -45.25 -26.96 -4.64
C SER A 29 -46.01 -27.43 -3.38
N VAL A 30 -45.70 -26.91 -2.18
CA VAL A 30 -46.49 -26.84 -0.90
C VAL A 30 -45.46 -26.80 0.26
N SER A 31 -45.13 -25.65 0.89
CA SER A 31 -45.85 -24.90 1.96
C SER A 31 -46.14 -25.75 3.22
N THR A 32 -45.96 -25.31 4.48
CA THR A 32 -46.08 -23.94 5.05
C THR A 32 -45.49 -23.90 6.49
N GLN A 33 -45.31 -22.68 7.06
CA GLN A 33 -45.26 -22.36 8.52
C GLN A 33 -43.99 -22.79 9.32
N THR A 34 -43.40 -22.03 10.26
CA THR A 34 -43.71 -20.69 10.84
C THR A 34 -42.45 -19.92 11.32
N GLN A 35 -42.65 -18.66 11.68
CA GLN A 35 -41.82 -17.64 12.37
C GLN A 35 -41.02 -18.18 13.61
N THR A 36 -40.04 -17.50 14.24
CA THR A 36 -39.78 -16.04 14.42
C THR A 36 -38.31 -15.74 14.81
N GLN A 37 -37.91 -14.47 14.82
CA GLN A 37 -36.59 -13.92 15.20
C GLN A 37 -36.33 -13.86 16.72
N ALA A 38 -35.05 -13.92 17.14
CA ALA A 38 -34.38 -13.08 18.17
C ALA A 38 -32.93 -13.58 18.38
N GLN A 39 -31.89 -12.82 18.03
CA GLN A 39 -31.20 -11.83 18.88
C GLN A 39 -30.60 -12.39 20.19
N THR A 40 -29.27 -12.43 20.25
CA THR A 40 -28.47 -12.81 21.43
C THR A 40 -27.71 -11.60 21.98
N GLN A 41 -28.02 -11.17 23.21
CA GLN A 41 -27.12 -10.35 24.01
C GLN A 41 -27.10 -10.83 25.48
N THR A 42 -25.91 -10.79 26.04
CA THR A 42 -25.46 -10.91 27.45
C THR A 42 -26.25 -9.99 28.43
N PRO A 43 -26.22 -10.18 29.79
CA PRO A 43 -24.98 -10.43 30.55
C PRO A 43 -25.03 -11.14 31.94
N GLN A 44 -23.82 -11.37 32.49
CA GLN A 44 -23.31 -11.16 33.88
C GLN A 44 -24.33 -11.07 35.06
N SER A 45 -24.08 -11.59 36.29
CA SER A 45 -22.85 -12.11 36.93
C SER A 45 -23.12 -12.84 38.28
N ALA A 46 -22.05 -13.41 38.86
CA ALA A 46 -21.78 -13.58 40.31
C ALA A 46 -22.02 -14.94 41.04
N LYS A 47 -20.88 -15.61 41.30
CA LYS A 47 -20.44 -16.29 42.54
C LYS A 47 -20.78 -17.79 42.85
N MET A 48 -19.68 -18.57 42.82
CA MET A 48 -19.20 -19.57 43.81
C MET A 48 -19.89 -20.95 43.99
N ARG A 49 -19.18 -21.99 43.50
CA ARG A 49 -18.76 -23.29 44.11
C ARG A 49 -19.40 -23.73 45.46
N PRO A 50 -19.69 -25.04 45.67
CA PRO A 50 -18.64 -26.08 45.71
C PRO A 50 -18.97 -27.46 45.06
N GLN A 51 -18.01 -28.39 45.22
CA GLN A 51 -17.90 -29.75 44.63
C GLN A 51 -18.77 -30.80 45.35
N LEU A 52 -19.03 -31.94 44.68
CA LEU A 52 -19.28 -33.24 45.32
C LEU A 52 -18.99 -34.43 44.36
N GLN A 53 -18.77 -35.62 44.93
CA GLN A 53 -18.25 -36.85 44.30
C GLN A 53 -19.37 -37.88 43.99
N ILE A 54 -19.02 -38.97 43.27
CA ILE A 54 -19.51 -40.38 43.34
C ILE A 54 -18.93 -41.08 42.08
N GLN A 55 -18.01 -42.05 42.13
CA GLN A 55 -17.99 -43.43 42.68
C GLN A 55 -18.74 -44.50 41.85
N THR A 56 -17.99 -45.51 41.36
CA THR A 56 -18.34 -46.91 41.02
C THR A 56 -17.00 -47.57 40.60
N SER A 57 -16.42 -48.64 41.15
CA SER A 57 -16.83 -49.89 41.84
C SER A 57 -16.87 -51.12 40.92
N THR A 58 -15.75 -51.82 40.81
CA THR A 58 -15.60 -53.16 40.19
C THR A 58 -15.95 -54.28 41.19
N PRO A 59 -16.43 -55.46 40.73
CA PRO A 59 -16.92 -56.53 41.61
C PRO A 59 -15.84 -57.52 42.08
N THR A 60 -16.16 -58.23 43.16
CA THR A 60 -15.27 -59.13 43.92
C THR A 60 -15.56 -60.62 43.67
N GLN A 61 -14.50 -61.43 43.55
CA GLN A 61 -14.46 -62.86 43.94
C GLN A 61 -13.01 -63.19 44.36
N THR A 62 -12.68 -63.98 45.39
CA THR A 62 -13.40 -64.44 46.60
C THR A 62 -12.31 -64.75 47.65
N GLN A 63 -12.47 -64.35 48.91
CA GLN A 63 -11.53 -64.71 49.99
C GLN A 63 -11.96 -65.98 50.73
N LEU A 64 -10.98 -66.76 51.20
CA LEU A 64 -11.11 -67.69 52.33
C LEU A 64 -10.22 -67.17 53.49
N PRO A 65 -10.67 -67.23 54.76
CA PRO A 65 -9.96 -66.68 55.91
C PRO A 65 -9.24 -67.81 56.72
N PRO A 66 -8.64 -67.56 57.90
CA PRO A 66 -7.25 -67.14 58.02
C PRO A 66 -6.40 -68.11 58.87
N SER A 67 -5.11 -67.81 59.05
CA SER A 67 -4.23 -68.49 60.02
C SER A 67 -3.34 -67.46 60.75
N PRO A 68 -2.93 -67.72 62.00
CA PRO A 68 -2.33 -66.72 62.91
C PRO A 68 -0.88 -66.37 62.56
N PRO A 69 -0.28 -65.31 63.16
CA PRO A 69 0.93 -64.70 62.63
C PRO A 69 2.19 -65.52 62.89
N GLU A 70 2.91 -65.87 61.83
CA GLU A 70 4.28 -66.38 61.92
C GLU A 70 5.31 -65.25 61.76
N THR A 71 6.40 -65.38 62.52
CA THR A 71 7.52 -64.45 62.61
C THR A 71 8.26 -64.23 61.28
N PRO A 72 8.94 -63.08 61.10
CA PRO A 72 9.57 -62.72 59.83
C PRO A 72 10.70 -63.70 59.47
N VAL A 73 10.50 -64.45 58.38
CA VAL A 73 11.60 -65.11 57.68
C VAL A 73 12.31 -64.06 56.84
N MET A 74 13.55 -63.72 57.21
CA MET A 74 14.46 -63.00 56.32
C MET A 74 14.72 -63.86 55.08
N VAL A 75 14.15 -63.46 53.95
CA VAL A 75 14.67 -63.88 52.64
C VAL A 75 15.79 -62.92 52.27
N GLU A 76 17.02 -63.34 52.52
CA GLU A 76 18.21 -62.60 52.11
C GLU A 76 18.24 -62.49 50.57
N HIS A 77 18.20 -61.26 50.04
CA HIS A 77 18.72 -61.02 48.70
C HIS A 77 20.24 -61.19 48.74
N PRO A 78 20.86 -61.91 47.78
CA PRO A 78 22.31 -62.05 47.75
C PRO A 78 22.97 -60.67 47.67
N GLN A 79 23.85 -60.37 48.63
CA GLN A 79 24.75 -59.23 48.51
C GLN A 79 25.71 -59.52 47.36
N GLN A 80 25.53 -58.82 46.23
CA GLN A 80 26.45 -58.90 45.10
C GLN A 80 27.86 -58.52 45.58
N THR A 81 28.84 -59.32 45.17
CA THR A 81 30.24 -59.03 45.52
C THR A 81 30.72 -57.80 44.74
N ALA A 82 31.66 -57.06 45.32
CA ALA A 82 32.20 -55.85 44.69
C ALA A 82 32.87 -56.11 43.34
N GLU A 83 33.32 -57.35 43.10
CA GLU A 83 33.91 -57.81 41.84
C GLU A 83 32.83 -57.99 40.75
N GLU A 84 31.68 -58.60 41.06
CA GLU A 84 30.55 -58.76 40.12
C GLU A 84 29.96 -57.41 39.67
N LEU A 85 29.93 -56.42 40.57
CA LEU A 85 29.50 -55.05 40.28
C LEU A 85 30.51 -54.32 39.37
N ALA A 86 31.81 -54.53 39.58
CA ALA A 86 32.87 -53.93 38.76
C ALA A 86 32.96 -54.53 37.35
N GLU A 87 32.82 -55.86 37.22
CA GLU A 87 32.77 -56.55 35.93
C GLU A 87 31.60 -56.05 35.07
N ARG A 88 30.43 -55.87 35.71
CA ARG A 88 29.22 -55.36 35.07
C ARG A 88 29.34 -53.90 34.63
N ASP A 89 29.84 -53.00 35.48
CA ASP A 89 30.09 -51.60 35.12
C ASP A 89 31.16 -51.47 34.01
N HIS A 90 32.16 -52.35 33.97
CA HIS A 90 33.10 -52.42 32.84
C HIS A 90 32.37 -52.76 31.52
N GLN A 91 31.52 -53.78 31.54
CA GLN A 91 30.80 -54.25 30.36
C GLN A 91 29.72 -53.27 29.88
N ASP A 92 29.03 -52.60 30.80
CA ASP A 92 28.06 -51.54 30.50
C ASP A 92 28.76 -50.31 29.90
N ARG A 93 29.96 -49.93 30.39
CA ARG A 93 30.77 -48.84 29.80
C ARG A 93 31.34 -49.18 28.43
N GLU A 94 31.77 -50.43 28.21
CA GLU A 94 32.27 -50.86 26.90
C GLU A 94 31.14 -50.90 25.85
N THR A 95 29.94 -51.32 26.25
CA THR A 95 28.73 -51.23 25.42
C THR A 95 28.39 -49.78 25.09
N ALA A 96 28.34 -48.90 26.09
CA ALA A 96 28.11 -47.46 25.90
C ALA A 96 29.19 -46.79 25.03
N ARG A 97 30.44 -47.25 25.09
CA ARG A 97 31.54 -46.80 24.22
C ARG A 97 31.25 -47.09 22.76
N GLN A 98 30.81 -48.32 22.48
CA GLN A 98 30.54 -48.77 21.12
C GLN A 98 29.31 -48.06 20.56
N GLU A 99 28.20 -48.03 21.30
CA GLU A 99 26.99 -47.28 20.92
C GLU A 99 27.28 -45.81 20.63
N ALA A 100 28.02 -45.12 21.50
CA ALA A 100 28.29 -43.70 21.31
C ALA A 100 29.19 -43.40 20.11
N LEU A 101 30.10 -44.32 19.75
CA LEU A 101 30.91 -44.21 18.54
C LEU A 101 30.09 -44.50 17.28
N ASP A 102 29.27 -45.55 17.30
CA ASP A 102 28.41 -45.92 16.17
C ASP A 102 27.32 -44.85 15.93
N GLU A 103 26.72 -44.29 16.99
CA GLU A 103 25.82 -43.13 16.90
C GLU A 103 26.54 -41.91 16.30
N LEU A 104 27.75 -41.58 16.78
CA LEU A 104 28.54 -40.43 16.29
C LEU A 104 28.91 -40.56 14.81
N ASP A 105 29.36 -41.76 14.40
CA ASP A 105 29.80 -42.03 13.04
C ASP A 105 28.61 -42.16 12.09
N SER A 106 27.43 -42.56 12.59
CA SER A 106 26.19 -42.53 11.83
C SER A 106 25.76 -41.12 11.42
N LEU A 107 26.13 -40.06 12.16
CA LEU A 107 25.68 -38.69 11.89
C LEU A 107 26.17 -38.18 10.53
N VAL A 108 25.26 -37.54 9.78
CA VAL A 108 25.59 -36.86 8.53
C VAL A 108 26.36 -35.57 8.82
N GLY A 109 27.42 -35.31 8.05
CA GLY A 109 28.21 -34.08 8.14
C GLY A 109 28.97 -33.88 9.47
N HIS A 110 29.21 -32.61 9.82
CA HIS A 110 29.84 -32.17 11.07
C HIS A 110 31.21 -32.80 11.41
N GLU A 111 32.06 -33.06 10.40
CA GLU A 111 33.40 -33.63 10.58
C GLU A 111 34.31 -32.82 11.52
N ASN A 112 34.06 -31.52 11.68
CA ASN A 112 34.74 -30.70 12.70
C ASN A 112 34.34 -31.08 14.13
N VAL A 113 33.05 -31.36 14.36
CA VAL A 113 32.50 -31.75 15.66
C VAL A 113 32.93 -33.17 16.02
N LYS A 114 32.81 -34.13 15.08
CA LYS A 114 33.28 -35.51 15.27
C LYS A 114 34.77 -35.55 15.67
N ARG A 115 35.60 -34.75 15.00
CA ARG A 115 37.03 -34.62 15.32
C ARG A 115 37.28 -34.03 16.72
N GLN A 116 36.53 -33.01 17.13
CA GLN A 116 36.64 -32.42 18.47
C GLN A 116 36.24 -33.42 19.56
N LEU A 117 35.15 -34.20 19.38
CA LEU A 117 34.72 -35.22 20.33
C LEU A 117 35.70 -36.38 20.47
N ARG A 118 36.22 -36.90 19.34
CA ARG A 118 37.32 -37.89 19.35
C ARG A 118 38.57 -37.35 20.05
N GLY A 119 38.84 -36.04 19.93
CA GLY A 119 39.91 -35.36 20.67
C GLY A 119 39.78 -35.44 22.19
N VAL A 120 38.55 -35.50 22.74
CA VAL A 120 38.35 -35.70 24.19
C VAL A 120 38.80 -37.10 24.62
N GLN A 121 38.56 -38.13 23.82
CA GLN A 121 39.08 -39.49 24.09
C GLN A 121 40.62 -39.49 24.12
N THR A 122 41.26 -38.80 23.18
CA THR A 122 42.72 -38.63 23.16
C THR A 122 43.22 -37.88 24.39
N TRP A 123 42.54 -36.81 24.81
CA TRP A 123 42.89 -36.05 26.02
C TRP A 123 42.84 -36.91 27.29
N VAL A 124 41.78 -37.71 27.47
CA VAL A 124 41.66 -38.64 28.61
C VAL A 124 42.80 -39.66 28.64
N GLN A 125 43.18 -40.22 27.49
CA GLN A 125 44.32 -41.12 27.39
C GLN A 125 45.65 -40.43 27.74
N ILE A 126 45.83 -39.17 27.35
CA ILE A 126 47.00 -38.35 27.69
C ILE A 126 47.05 -38.09 29.21
N CYS A 127 45.94 -37.68 29.84
CA CYS A 127 45.90 -37.46 31.30
C CYS A 127 46.27 -38.72 32.08
N ARG A 128 45.70 -39.89 31.72
CA ARG A 128 46.05 -41.18 32.33
C ARG A 128 47.55 -41.50 32.18
N ARG A 129 48.14 -41.28 31.00
CA ARG A 129 49.58 -41.49 30.76
C ARG A 129 50.48 -40.51 31.53
N HIS A 130 49.98 -39.32 31.86
CA HIS A 130 50.68 -38.35 32.71
C HIS A 130 50.45 -38.58 34.22
N GLY A 131 49.81 -39.68 34.63
CA GLY A 131 49.53 -39.97 36.04
C GLY A 131 48.50 -39.04 36.67
N ARG A 132 47.69 -38.34 35.86
CA ARG A 132 46.58 -37.50 36.32
C ARG A 132 45.28 -38.28 36.22
N ASP A 133 44.46 -38.20 37.27
CA ASP A 133 43.09 -38.71 37.20
C ASP A 133 42.24 -37.78 36.29
N PRO A 134 41.69 -38.29 35.17
CA PRO A 134 40.85 -37.51 34.27
C PRO A 134 39.62 -36.90 34.95
N LYS A 135 39.10 -37.48 36.05
CA LYS A 135 37.91 -36.96 36.74
C LYS A 135 38.11 -35.55 37.31
N ASN A 136 39.36 -35.12 37.53
CA ASN A 136 39.68 -33.78 38.05
C ASN A 136 39.69 -32.68 36.97
N GLU A 137 39.64 -33.04 35.68
CA GLU A 137 39.62 -32.08 34.58
C GLU A 137 38.21 -31.45 34.38
N TRP A 138 38.09 -30.50 33.45
CA TRP A 138 36.81 -29.85 33.11
C TRP A 138 36.33 -30.34 31.74
N TYR A 139 35.04 -30.67 31.64
CA TYR A 139 34.41 -31.23 30.44
C TYR A 139 33.18 -30.43 29.96
N ASN A 140 32.88 -29.29 30.60
CA ASN A 140 31.71 -28.46 30.29
C ASN A 140 31.84 -27.78 28.92
N MET A 141 30.75 -27.72 28.19
CA MET A 141 30.79 -27.48 26.74
C MET A 141 29.70 -26.51 26.29
N ALA A 142 30.02 -25.66 25.31
CA ALA A 142 29.03 -24.86 24.59
C ALA A 142 28.84 -25.39 23.16
N CYS A 143 27.63 -25.76 22.80
CA CYS A 143 27.23 -26.11 21.44
C CYS A 143 26.55 -24.90 20.81
N VAL A 144 27.21 -24.26 19.83
CA VAL A 144 26.68 -23.09 19.11
C VAL A 144 26.38 -23.44 17.65
N GLY A 145 25.27 -22.89 17.12
CA GLY A 145 24.91 -22.99 15.71
C GLY A 145 23.41 -22.86 15.49
N ASN A 146 22.97 -22.84 14.24
CA ASN A 146 21.54 -22.68 13.89
C ASN A 146 20.66 -23.84 14.40
N PRO A 147 19.33 -23.66 14.51
CA PRO A 147 18.39 -24.73 14.85
C PRO A 147 18.50 -25.93 13.89
N GLY A 148 18.20 -27.13 14.40
CA GLY A 148 18.18 -28.36 13.60
C GLY A 148 19.52 -28.89 13.11
N THR A 149 20.65 -28.33 13.53
CA THR A 149 22.01 -28.86 13.30
C THR A 149 22.39 -30.03 14.21
N GLY A 150 21.46 -30.53 15.06
CA GLY A 150 21.71 -31.71 15.89
C GLY A 150 22.49 -31.47 17.20
N LYS A 151 22.67 -30.22 17.64
CA LYS A 151 23.35 -29.84 18.90
C LYS A 151 22.99 -30.74 20.09
N THR A 152 21.71 -30.85 20.42
CA THR A 152 21.19 -31.66 21.55
C THR A 152 21.38 -33.16 21.34
N THR A 153 21.34 -33.64 20.10
CA THR A 153 21.67 -35.05 19.76
C THR A 153 23.13 -35.34 20.05
N VAL A 154 24.04 -34.47 19.63
CA VAL A 154 25.48 -34.61 19.90
C VAL A 154 25.81 -34.43 21.38
N ALA A 155 25.08 -33.56 22.10
CA ALA A 155 25.23 -33.42 23.54
C ALA A 155 24.91 -34.72 24.30
N ARG A 156 23.87 -35.46 23.90
CA ARG A 156 23.56 -36.80 24.43
C ARG A 156 24.63 -37.83 24.11
N ILE A 157 25.12 -37.87 22.87
CA ILE A 157 26.22 -38.76 22.47
C ILE A 157 27.47 -38.47 23.31
N TYR A 158 27.81 -37.18 23.50
CA TYR A 158 28.93 -36.79 24.36
C TYR A 158 28.73 -37.22 25.81
N ALA A 159 27.51 -37.13 26.36
CA ALA A 159 27.22 -37.66 27.70
C ALA A 159 27.45 -39.17 27.80
N LYS A 160 26.99 -39.97 26.82
CA LYS A 160 27.32 -41.40 26.72
C LYS A 160 28.84 -41.64 26.67
N MET A 161 29.57 -40.86 25.87
CA MET A 161 31.04 -40.93 25.79
C MET A 161 31.72 -40.64 27.14
N LEU A 162 31.23 -39.67 27.92
CA LEU A 162 31.81 -39.33 29.24
C LEU A 162 31.63 -40.46 30.26
N TYR A 163 30.48 -41.13 30.27
CA TYR A 163 30.26 -42.34 31.07
C TYR A 163 31.16 -43.49 30.61
N ALA A 164 31.19 -43.78 29.30
CA ALA A 164 32.02 -44.83 28.71
C ALA A 164 33.54 -44.63 28.96
N LEU A 165 34.00 -43.38 29.05
CA LEU A 165 35.39 -43.05 29.41
C LEU A 165 35.66 -43.15 30.92
N GLY A 166 34.66 -43.35 31.77
CA GLY A 166 34.77 -43.37 33.22
C GLY A 166 35.02 -41.98 33.83
N ILE A 167 34.52 -40.91 33.18
CA ILE A 167 34.54 -39.54 33.71
C ILE A 167 33.29 -39.31 34.57
N CYS A 168 32.12 -39.65 34.03
CA CYS A 168 30.86 -39.69 34.76
C CYS A 168 30.67 -41.09 35.36
N ASP A 169 30.27 -41.15 36.62
CA ASP A 169 30.04 -42.40 37.36
C ASP A 169 28.67 -43.02 37.06
N SER A 170 27.74 -42.25 36.48
CA SER A 170 26.41 -42.69 36.06
C SER A 170 26.02 -42.12 34.68
N GLN A 171 25.10 -42.81 33.99
CA GLN A 171 24.49 -42.38 32.72
C GLN A 171 23.38 -41.34 32.90
N ALA A 172 23.21 -40.75 34.10
CA ALA A 172 22.19 -39.75 34.37
C ALA A 172 22.36 -38.51 33.47
N VAL A 173 21.47 -38.36 32.47
CA VAL A 173 21.35 -37.17 31.62
C VAL A 173 20.03 -36.47 31.91
N CYS A 174 20.09 -35.17 32.21
CA CYS A 174 18.91 -34.33 32.34
C CYS A 174 18.92 -33.26 31.25
N GLU A 175 17.84 -33.17 30.47
CA GLU A 175 17.63 -32.11 29.47
C GLU A 175 16.63 -31.08 30.02
N THR A 176 16.93 -29.79 29.88
CA THR A 176 16.08 -28.68 30.31
C THR A 176 16.28 -27.47 29.40
N THR A 177 15.30 -26.59 29.29
CA THR A 177 15.45 -25.31 28.55
C THR A 177 15.67 -24.13 29.49
N GLY A 178 16.19 -23.01 28.98
CA GLY A 178 16.27 -21.75 29.73
C GLY A 178 14.91 -21.27 30.25
N LEU A 179 13.82 -21.57 29.55
CA LEU A 179 12.44 -21.27 29.95
C LEU A 179 11.96 -22.21 31.07
N ASP A 180 12.25 -23.51 30.98
CA ASP A 180 11.91 -24.49 32.02
C ASP A 180 12.62 -24.16 33.33
N LEU A 181 13.92 -23.84 33.27
CA LEU A 181 14.72 -23.35 34.40
C LEU A 181 14.10 -22.10 35.04
N ALA A 182 13.64 -21.14 34.23
CA ALA A 182 12.96 -19.94 34.72
C ALA A 182 11.64 -20.29 35.44
N SER A 183 10.84 -21.21 34.89
CA SER A 183 9.56 -21.63 35.46
C SER A 183 9.68 -22.42 36.77
N GLN A 184 10.73 -23.22 36.92
CA GLN A 184 10.97 -24.08 38.09
C GLN A 184 11.61 -23.33 39.27
N GLY A 185 12.27 -22.20 38.99
CA GLY A 185 12.92 -21.37 40.00
C GLY A 185 14.14 -22.03 40.66
N PRO A 186 14.84 -21.31 41.56
CA PRO A 186 16.11 -21.76 42.12
C PRO A 186 16.02 -23.07 42.91
N ASP A 187 14.89 -23.36 43.58
CA ASP A 187 14.74 -24.59 44.36
C ASP A 187 14.38 -25.81 43.50
N GLY A 188 13.63 -25.63 42.40
CA GLY A 188 13.44 -26.69 41.40
C GLY A 188 14.76 -27.08 40.73
N VAL A 189 15.59 -26.10 40.39
CA VAL A 189 16.93 -26.32 39.83
C VAL A 189 17.85 -27.07 40.81
N LYS A 190 17.83 -26.75 42.11
CA LYS A 190 18.57 -27.52 43.13
C LYS A 190 18.09 -28.97 43.21
N GLN A 191 16.77 -29.22 43.17
CA GLN A 191 16.24 -30.59 43.16
C GLN A 191 16.67 -31.36 41.91
N MET A 192 16.66 -30.73 40.73
CA MET A 192 17.11 -31.33 39.48
C MET A 192 18.61 -31.68 39.54
N ILE A 193 19.45 -30.76 40.02
CA ILE A 193 20.90 -31.00 40.22
C ILE A 193 21.13 -32.15 41.20
N ASN A 194 20.42 -32.17 42.33
CA ASN A 194 20.58 -33.21 43.34
C ASN A 194 20.13 -34.59 42.83
N ARG A 195 19.07 -34.70 42.02
CA ARG A 195 18.71 -35.98 41.35
C ARG A 195 19.81 -36.54 40.44
N ILE A 196 20.68 -35.68 39.88
CA ILE A 196 21.83 -36.09 39.04
C ILE A 196 23.05 -36.40 39.92
N ALA A 197 23.21 -35.70 41.05
CA ALA A 197 24.37 -35.81 41.93
C ALA A 197 24.26 -36.94 42.98
N ASP A 198 23.05 -37.21 43.48
CA ASP A 198 22.79 -38.10 44.63
C ASP A 198 22.53 -39.56 44.21
N VAL A 199 22.91 -39.95 42.98
CA VAL A 199 22.73 -41.32 42.46
C VAL A 199 23.61 -42.32 43.22
N ASP A 200 24.77 -41.89 43.73
CA ASP A 200 25.63 -42.73 44.56
C ASP A 200 26.48 -41.90 45.54
N SER A 201 26.54 -42.32 46.81
CA SER A 201 27.21 -41.56 47.91
C SER A 201 28.72 -41.37 47.72
N LEU A 202 29.32 -42.14 46.81
CA LEU A 202 30.76 -42.17 46.52
C LEU A 202 31.11 -41.52 45.16
N ALA A 203 30.10 -41.13 44.36
CA ALA A 203 30.31 -40.59 43.02
C ALA A 203 31.11 -39.28 43.04
N HIS A 204 32.13 -39.20 42.20
CA HIS A 204 32.92 -37.98 42.01
C HIS A 204 32.22 -37.07 40.99
N THR A 205 31.70 -37.65 39.90
CA THR A 205 30.91 -36.93 38.89
C THR A 205 29.60 -37.70 38.62
N GLY A 206 28.47 -37.18 39.10
CA GLY A 206 27.18 -37.88 39.09
C GLY A 206 26.50 -37.99 37.71
N GLY A 207 26.71 -37.03 36.81
CA GLY A 207 26.08 -37.07 35.48
C GLY A 207 26.17 -35.77 34.68
N VAL A 208 25.30 -35.63 33.69
CA VAL A 208 25.31 -34.53 32.71
C VAL A 208 23.99 -33.75 32.70
N LEU A 209 24.09 -32.42 32.74
CA LEU A 209 22.98 -31.50 32.59
C LEU A 209 23.09 -30.76 31.25
N ILE A 210 22.12 -30.95 30.37
CA ILE A 210 22.00 -30.26 29.08
C ILE A 210 21.01 -29.11 29.24
N VAL A 211 21.46 -27.88 29.00
CA VAL A 211 20.64 -26.67 29.04
C VAL A 211 20.53 -26.08 27.64
N ASP A 212 19.37 -26.21 27.01
CA ASP A 212 19.11 -25.62 25.69
C ASP A 212 18.55 -24.19 25.82
N GLN A 213 18.99 -23.30 24.93
CA GLN A 213 18.64 -21.87 24.89
C GLN A 213 18.70 -21.16 26.27
N PRO A 214 19.85 -21.17 26.98
CA PRO A 214 19.95 -20.59 28.33
C PRO A 214 19.75 -19.08 28.37
N HIS A 215 19.87 -18.36 27.25
CA HIS A 215 19.61 -16.91 27.17
C HIS A 215 18.18 -16.53 27.56
N MET A 216 17.20 -17.40 27.26
CA MET A 216 15.79 -17.21 27.63
C MET A 216 15.58 -17.04 29.14
N LEU A 217 16.51 -17.54 29.97
CA LEU A 217 16.53 -17.34 31.42
C LEU A 217 16.67 -15.86 31.81
N GLY A 218 17.47 -15.09 31.07
CA GLY A 218 17.69 -13.67 31.33
C GLY A 218 16.53 -12.78 30.86
N GLU A 219 15.76 -13.25 29.89
CA GLU A 219 14.61 -12.51 29.33
C GLU A 219 13.30 -12.76 30.11
N SER A 220 13.16 -13.93 30.74
CA SER A 220 11.88 -14.40 31.31
C SER A 220 11.66 -14.04 32.78
N ILE A 221 12.72 -13.76 33.55
CA ILE A 221 12.68 -13.53 35.01
C ILE A 221 13.59 -12.37 35.44
N SER A 222 13.38 -11.85 36.65
CA SER A 222 14.18 -10.75 37.18
C SER A 222 15.64 -11.17 37.41
N SER A 223 16.58 -10.25 37.18
CA SER A 223 18.03 -10.53 37.24
C SER A 223 18.48 -11.18 38.55
N GLN A 224 17.84 -10.84 39.68
CA GLN A 224 18.12 -11.47 40.98
C GLN A 224 17.74 -12.96 41.02
N ALA A 225 16.64 -13.37 40.39
CA ALA A 225 16.26 -14.78 40.29
C ALA A 225 17.17 -15.54 39.32
N THR A 226 17.53 -14.91 38.20
CA THR A 226 18.51 -15.42 37.23
C THR A 226 19.85 -15.70 37.90
N GLU A 227 20.39 -14.77 38.68
CA GLU A 227 21.64 -14.94 39.43
C GLU A 227 21.57 -16.08 40.45
N GLN A 228 20.45 -16.27 41.15
CA GLN A 228 20.29 -17.38 42.12
C GLN A 228 20.27 -18.76 41.45
N ILE A 229 19.62 -18.87 40.28
CA ILE A 229 19.61 -20.09 39.47
C ILE A 229 21.03 -20.39 38.97
N LEU A 230 21.71 -19.40 38.38
CA LEU A 230 23.06 -19.58 37.86
C LEU A 230 24.10 -19.83 38.97
N ALA A 231 23.94 -19.23 40.15
CA ALA A 231 24.76 -19.55 41.32
C ALA A 231 24.60 -21.01 41.75
N SER A 232 23.39 -21.57 41.68
CA SER A 232 23.12 -22.98 41.99
C SER A 232 23.78 -23.92 40.98
N VAL A 233 23.75 -23.57 39.68
CA VAL A 233 24.46 -24.32 38.62
C VAL A 233 25.99 -24.22 38.78
N LEU A 234 26.52 -23.03 39.04
CA LEU A 234 27.95 -22.81 39.31
C LEU A 234 28.43 -23.60 40.54
N GLN A 235 27.63 -23.63 41.61
CA GLN A 235 27.94 -24.42 42.81
C GLN A 235 28.05 -25.92 42.47
N ALA A 236 27.17 -26.44 41.59
CA ALA A 236 27.21 -27.83 41.14
C ALA A 236 28.42 -28.17 40.25
N LEU A 237 28.89 -27.19 39.47
CA LEU A 237 30.10 -27.29 38.64
C LEU A 237 31.41 -27.32 39.45
N GLU A 238 31.39 -26.87 40.71
CA GLU A 238 32.56 -26.72 41.59
C GLU A 238 32.59 -27.70 42.77
N ARG A 239 31.62 -28.62 42.89
CA ARG A 239 31.63 -29.67 43.93
C ARG A 239 32.83 -30.62 43.77
N LYS A 240 33.37 -31.09 44.89
CA LYS A 240 34.44 -32.12 44.93
C LYS A 240 33.92 -33.55 44.78
N THR A 241 32.67 -33.80 45.16
CA THR A 241 31.93 -35.06 45.00
C THR A 241 30.51 -34.73 44.54
N GLY A 242 29.86 -35.62 43.79
CA GLY A 242 28.57 -35.31 43.17
C GLY A 242 28.62 -34.12 42.20
N ARG A 243 29.75 -33.95 41.49
CA ARG A 243 29.93 -32.92 40.46
C ARG A 243 29.08 -33.25 39.24
N ILE A 244 28.62 -32.24 38.50
CA ILE A 244 27.94 -32.44 37.20
C ILE A 244 28.75 -31.82 36.06
N VAL A 245 28.62 -32.39 34.86
CA VAL A 245 29.08 -31.76 33.62
C VAL A 245 27.91 -31.00 33.01
N VAL A 246 28.09 -29.73 32.64
CA VAL A 246 27.03 -28.93 32.01
C VAL A 246 27.34 -28.67 30.54
N ILE A 247 26.35 -28.92 29.68
CA ILE A 247 26.40 -28.65 28.24
C ILE A 247 25.37 -27.58 27.93
N PHE A 248 25.80 -26.42 27.45
CA PHE A 248 24.91 -25.37 26.97
C PHE A 248 24.69 -25.49 25.47
N SER A 249 23.45 -25.44 25.00
CA SER A 249 23.10 -25.41 23.57
C SER A 249 22.41 -24.10 23.22
N GLY A 250 22.68 -23.55 22.03
CA GLY A 250 22.01 -22.34 21.56
C GLY A 250 22.47 -21.87 20.19
N GLU A 251 21.93 -20.72 19.77
CA GLU A 251 22.40 -19.98 18.59
C GLU A 251 23.70 -19.23 18.94
N GLU A 252 24.57 -19.00 17.95
CA GLU A 252 25.92 -18.46 18.21
C GLU A 252 25.89 -17.05 18.80
N THR A 253 25.00 -16.18 18.30
CA THR A 253 24.80 -14.82 18.83
C THR A 253 24.28 -14.87 20.27
N SER A 254 23.11 -15.47 20.49
CA SER A 254 22.42 -15.46 21.79
C SER A 254 23.21 -16.16 22.89
N LEU A 255 23.86 -17.29 22.59
CA LEU A 255 24.69 -18.00 23.58
C LEU A 255 26.00 -17.25 23.87
N THR A 256 26.62 -16.61 22.86
CA THR A 256 27.84 -15.81 23.09
C THR A 256 27.56 -14.56 23.93
N THR A 257 26.42 -13.89 23.72
CA THR A 257 25.97 -12.78 24.58
C THR A 257 25.72 -13.26 26.00
N PHE A 258 24.89 -14.30 26.18
CA PHE A 258 24.60 -14.87 27.50
C PHE A 258 25.86 -15.28 28.29
N LEU A 259 26.86 -15.87 27.64
CA LEU A 259 28.12 -16.25 28.29
C LEU A 259 28.99 -15.03 28.64
N ARG A 260 28.96 -13.97 27.81
CA ARG A 260 29.67 -12.71 28.08
C ARG A 260 29.10 -12.00 29.32
N ASP A 261 27.78 -12.04 29.48
CA ASP A 261 27.09 -11.43 30.63
C ASP A 261 27.35 -12.21 31.93
N HIS A 262 27.71 -13.50 31.82
CA HIS A 262 27.99 -14.39 32.95
C HIS A 262 29.44 -14.92 32.94
N PRO A 263 30.47 -14.07 33.13
CA PRO A 263 31.88 -14.44 32.92
C PRO A 263 32.37 -15.58 33.84
N ARG A 264 31.77 -15.76 35.03
CA ARG A 264 32.06 -16.91 35.91
C ARG A 264 31.68 -18.25 35.26
N LEU A 265 30.62 -18.27 34.47
CA LEU A 265 30.17 -19.44 33.73
C LEU A 265 31.05 -19.68 32.50
N GLN A 266 31.37 -18.60 31.77
CA GLN A 266 32.28 -18.66 30.63
C GLN A 266 33.66 -19.24 31.00
N GLN A 267 34.21 -18.87 32.16
CA GLN A 267 35.48 -19.40 32.69
C GLN A 267 35.44 -20.90 33.07
N ARG A 268 34.27 -21.55 33.10
CA ARG A 268 34.12 -22.98 33.44
C ARG A 268 33.82 -23.85 32.22
N ILE A 269 33.62 -23.25 31.05
CA ILE A 269 33.43 -23.95 29.76
C ILE A 269 34.81 -24.18 29.14
N CYS A 270 35.16 -25.44 28.91
CA CYS A 270 36.48 -25.84 28.41
C CYS A 270 36.54 -25.97 26.88
N SER A 271 35.39 -26.11 26.21
CA SER A 271 35.31 -26.28 24.76
C SER A 271 34.01 -25.72 24.18
N THR A 272 34.11 -25.21 22.95
CA THR A 272 32.96 -24.75 22.16
C THR A 272 32.89 -25.53 20.86
N LEU A 273 31.83 -26.34 20.69
CA LEU A 273 31.50 -27.03 19.45
C LEU A 273 30.71 -26.09 18.53
N ARG A 274 31.21 -25.85 17.32
CA ARG A 274 30.53 -25.05 16.30
C ARG A 274 29.83 -25.94 15.28
N PHE A 275 28.52 -25.77 15.17
CA PHE A 275 27.65 -26.50 14.24
C PHE A 275 27.32 -25.60 13.05
N TYR A 276 27.97 -25.87 11.92
CA TYR A 276 27.66 -25.22 10.65
C TYR A 276 26.40 -25.82 10.01
N ASP A 277 25.66 -25.03 9.24
CA ASP A 277 24.53 -25.54 8.45
C ASP A 277 24.98 -26.67 7.50
N PHE A 278 24.12 -27.67 7.31
CA PHE A 278 24.37 -28.80 6.40
C PHE A 278 24.58 -28.35 4.95
N ASP A 279 25.52 -28.97 4.24
CA ASP A 279 25.73 -28.68 2.83
C ASP A 279 24.70 -29.35 1.89
N ARG A 280 24.88 -29.22 0.57
CA ARG A 280 23.94 -29.78 -0.43
C ARG A 280 23.93 -31.31 -0.43
N SER A 281 25.07 -31.93 -0.17
CA SER A 281 25.26 -33.38 -0.04
C SER A 281 24.67 -33.87 1.27
N ASP A 282 24.98 -33.19 2.39
CA ASP A 282 24.44 -33.48 3.71
C ASP A 282 22.89 -33.42 3.71
N LEU A 283 22.32 -32.35 3.14
CA LEU A 283 20.85 -32.19 3.05
C LEU A 283 20.21 -33.26 2.15
N ALA A 284 20.88 -33.73 1.09
CA ALA A 284 20.39 -34.83 0.26
C ALA A 284 20.40 -36.16 1.04
N GLN A 285 21.49 -36.47 1.76
CA GLN A 285 21.58 -37.65 2.62
C GLN A 285 20.55 -37.61 3.76
N LEU A 286 20.35 -36.45 4.39
CA LEU A 286 19.34 -36.27 5.43
C LEU A 286 17.91 -36.44 4.89
N LEU A 287 17.63 -35.95 3.68
CA LEU A 287 16.33 -36.10 3.01
C LEU A 287 16.06 -37.57 2.69
N ALA A 288 17.00 -38.26 2.04
CA ALA A 288 16.91 -39.68 1.75
C ALA A 288 16.71 -40.53 3.02
N ARG A 289 17.53 -40.31 4.06
CA ARG A 289 17.41 -41.00 5.35
C ARG A 289 16.08 -40.70 6.06
N ARG A 290 15.57 -39.46 5.99
CA ARG A 290 14.27 -39.10 6.58
C ARG A 290 13.15 -39.91 5.93
N ILE A 291 13.11 -39.98 4.59
CA ILE A 291 12.11 -40.77 3.85
C ILE A 291 12.20 -42.25 4.24
N VAL A 292 13.40 -42.84 4.29
CA VAL A 292 13.59 -44.25 4.69
C VAL A 292 13.11 -44.50 6.13
N ILE A 293 13.43 -43.63 7.08
CA ILE A 293 13.02 -43.78 8.49
C ILE A 293 11.50 -43.62 8.64
N GLU A 294 10.91 -42.61 8.02
CA GLU A 294 9.50 -42.23 8.19
C GLU A 294 8.55 -43.24 7.55
N TYR A 295 8.96 -43.89 6.45
CA TYR A 295 8.19 -44.89 5.72
C TYR A 295 8.73 -46.33 5.85
N GLN A 296 9.59 -46.61 6.85
CA GLN A 296 10.17 -47.94 7.11
C GLN A 296 10.83 -48.59 5.88
N GLY A 297 11.45 -47.78 5.02
CA GLY A 297 12.07 -48.22 3.76
C GLY A 297 11.11 -48.68 2.65
N ARG A 298 9.79 -48.52 2.82
CA ARG A 298 8.79 -48.95 1.83
C ARG A 298 8.54 -47.93 0.71
N MET A 299 8.77 -46.65 1.00
CA MET A 299 8.56 -45.55 0.05
C MET A 299 9.61 -45.58 -1.06
N GLN A 300 9.15 -45.78 -2.29
CA GLN A 300 9.93 -45.62 -3.51
C GLN A 300 9.92 -44.16 -3.96
N VAL A 301 10.95 -43.77 -4.72
CA VAL A 301 11.14 -42.40 -5.18
C VAL A 301 11.57 -42.43 -6.64
N GLU A 302 10.92 -41.63 -7.49
CA GLU A 302 11.30 -41.50 -8.91
C GLU A 302 12.81 -41.19 -9.03
N GLY A 303 13.53 -41.91 -9.89
CA GLY A 303 14.98 -41.74 -10.04
C GLY A 303 15.85 -42.20 -8.85
N GLY A 304 15.24 -42.72 -7.77
CA GLY A 304 15.92 -43.27 -6.60
C GLY A 304 16.25 -42.25 -5.49
N LEU A 305 16.55 -42.77 -4.29
CA LEU A 305 16.83 -41.97 -3.09
C LEU A 305 18.08 -41.08 -3.21
N GLU A 306 19.06 -41.46 -4.03
CA GLU A 306 20.24 -40.63 -4.36
C GLU A 306 20.10 -39.92 -5.73
N GLY A 307 18.90 -39.99 -6.32
CA GLY A 307 18.60 -39.56 -7.68
C GLY A 307 18.62 -38.04 -7.91
N PRO A 308 18.51 -37.61 -9.19
CA PRO A 308 18.62 -36.20 -9.56
C PRO A 308 17.55 -35.31 -8.93
N TYR A 309 16.35 -35.85 -8.66
CA TYR A 309 15.24 -35.12 -8.05
C TYR A 309 15.44 -34.88 -6.55
N VAL A 310 15.92 -35.88 -5.79
CA VAL A 310 16.28 -35.70 -4.37
C VAL A 310 17.44 -34.70 -4.25
N GLN A 311 18.44 -34.80 -5.13
CA GLN A 311 19.52 -33.81 -5.22
C GLN A 311 19.02 -32.40 -5.62
N ALA A 312 17.99 -32.29 -6.47
CA ALA A 312 17.37 -31.01 -6.82
C ALA A 312 16.59 -30.42 -5.64
N ALA A 313 15.80 -31.23 -4.93
CA ALA A 313 15.08 -30.82 -3.72
C ALA A 313 16.04 -30.37 -2.60
N ALA A 314 17.12 -31.11 -2.36
CA ALA A 314 18.19 -30.69 -1.44
C ALA A 314 18.89 -29.39 -1.88
N ARG A 315 19.10 -29.19 -3.20
CA ARG A 315 19.59 -27.92 -3.76
C ARG A 315 18.59 -26.76 -3.65
N ARG A 316 17.28 -27.02 -3.51
CA ARG A 316 16.26 -26.02 -3.16
C ARG A 316 16.36 -25.66 -1.67
N LEU A 317 16.35 -26.65 -0.78
CA LEU A 317 16.56 -26.45 0.67
C LEU A 317 17.85 -25.67 0.99
N ALA A 318 18.96 -26.01 0.34
CA ALA A 318 20.26 -25.38 0.57
C ALA A 318 20.31 -23.87 0.21
N ARG A 319 19.28 -23.31 -0.45
CA ARG A 319 19.16 -21.85 -0.68
C ARG A 319 18.79 -21.12 0.60
N GLY A 320 17.99 -21.75 1.47
CA GLY A 320 17.59 -21.21 2.76
C GLY A 320 18.77 -20.90 3.70
N ARG A 321 19.92 -21.56 3.52
CA ARG A 321 21.16 -21.31 4.30
C ARG A 321 21.70 -19.89 4.20
N ALA A 322 21.35 -19.15 3.15
CA ALA A 322 21.75 -17.75 3.00
C ALA A 322 20.86 -16.78 3.81
N VAL A 323 19.82 -17.29 4.46
CA VAL A 323 18.82 -16.53 5.20
C VAL A 323 18.96 -16.81 6.69
N SER A 324 18.82 -15.78 7.52
CA SER A 324 18.78 -15.94 8.97
C SER A 324 17.61 -16.85 9.40
N GLY A 325 17.87 -17.75 10.36
CA GLY A 325 16.87 -18.69 10.86
C GLY A 325 16.69 -19.98 10.06
N PHE A 326 17.63 -20.36 9.19
CA PHE A 326 17.57 -21.68 8.53
C PHE A 326 17.61 -22.85 9.53
N THR A 327 16.61 -23.73 9.49
CA THR A 327 16.38 -24.75 10.53
C THR A 327 16.89 -26.15 10.18
N ASN A 328 17.74 -26.29 9.16
CA ASN A 328 18.50 -27.52 8.86
C ASN A 328 17.64 -28.80 8.82
N ALA A 329 17.84 -29.74 9.74
CA ALA A 329 17.08 -31.00 9.76
C ALA A 329 15.58 -30.83 10.02
N HIS A 330 15.14 -29.70 10.61
CA HIS A 330 13.71 -29.37 10.68
C HIS A 330 13.17 -28.94 9.31
N ALA A 331 13.92 -28.17 8.52
CA ALA A 331 13.55 -27.84 7.15
C ALA A 331 13.47 -29.08 6.24
N VAL A 332 14.36 -30.06 6.44
CA VAL A 332 14.27 -31.38 5.77
C VAL A 332 12.99 -32.13 6.17
N ARG A 333 12.64 -32.15 7.47
CA ARG A 333 11.39 -32.77 7.95
C ARG A 333 10.16 -32.09 7.37
N GLU A 334 10.16 -30.76 7.32
CA GLU A 334 9.02 -30.01 6.78
C GLU A 334 8.87 -30.25 5.28
N LEU A 335 9.98 -30.30 4.52
CA LEU A 335 9.94 -30.68 3.11
C LEU A 335 9.30 -32.08 2.92
N VAL A 336 9.69 -33.09 3.71
CA VAL A 336 9.10 -34.45 3.57
C VAL A 336 7.59 -34.43 3.81
N LYS A 337 7.10 -33.65 4.78
CA LYS A 337 5.65 -33.43 4.94
C LYS A 337 5.02 -32.73 3.72
N THR A 338 5.67 -31.70 3.17
CA THR A 338 5.17 -30.99 1.98
C THR A 338 5.09 -31.93 0.76
N VAL A 339 6.09 -32.80 0.59
CA VAL A 339 6.11 -33.84 -0.46
C VAL A 339 4.95 -34.83 -0.24
N ALA A 340 4.72 -35.31 0.98
CA ALA A 340 3.60 -36.18 1.32
C ALA A 340 2.22 -35.51 1.13
N GLN A 341 2.11 -34.21 1.42
CA GLN A 341 0.88 -33.43 1.21
C GLN A 341 0.56 -33.21 -0.28
N ARG A 342 1.59 -33.03 -1.11
CA ARG A 342 1.44 -32.96 -2.58
C ARG A 342 1.01 -34.31 -3.14
N GLN A 343 1.69 -35.38 -2.71
CA GLN A 343 1.30 -36.75 -3.06
C GLN A 343 -0.17 -36.98 -2.71
N ALA A 344 -0.60 -36.66 -1.48
CA ALA A 344 -1.99 -36.82 -1.05
C ALA A 344 -3.02 -36.08 -1.94
N HIS A 345 -2.70 -34.87 -2.43
CA HIS A 345 -3.57 -34.18 -3.40
C HIS A 345 -3.57 -34.89 -4.76
N CYS A 346 -2.40 -35.23 -5.30
CA CYS A 346 -2.30 -35.93 -6.59
C CYS A 346 -2.98 -37.30 -6.58
N LEU A 347 -2.96 -38.03 -5.46
CA LEU A 347 -3.67 -39.31 -5.30
C LEU A 347 -5.19 -39.09 -5.22
N ALA A 348 -5.67 -38.00 -4.59
CA ALA A 348 -7.09 -37.65 -4.55
C ALA A 348 -7.63 -37.32 -5.96
N ASP A 349 -6.92 -36.47 -6.72
CA ASP A 349 -7.29 -36.12 -8.10
C ASP A 349 -7.33 -37.37 -9.00
N GLN A 350 -6.45 -38.35 -8.79
CA GLN A 350 -6.43 -39.63 -9.51
C GLN A 350 -7.61 -40.54 -9.16
N GLN A 351 -8.06 -40.55 -7.90
CA GLN A 351 -9.25 -41.28 -7.48
C GLN A 351 -10.52 -40.67 -8.08
N ASP A 352 -10.67 -39.35 -8.05
CA ASP A 352 -11.79 -38.64 -8.68
C ASP A 352 -11.80 -38.82 -10.21
N SER A 353 -10.64 -39.07 -10.82
CA SER A 353 -10.47 -39.40 -12.25
C SER A 353 -10.80 -40.85 -12.60
N GLY A 354 -11.05 -41.73 -11.62
CA GLY A 354 -11.39 -43.14 -11.85
C GLY A 354 -10.21 -44.04 -12.22
N MET A 355 -9.01 -43.78 -11.71
CA MET A 355 -7.85 -44.70 -11.84
C MET A 355 -7.96 -45.85 -10.83
N ASP A 356 -8.03 -47.10 -11.31
CA ASP A 356 -8.22 -48.30 -10.47
C ASP A 356 -6.96 -48.75 -9.69
N GLU A 357 -5.76 -48.38 -10.13
CA GLU A 357 -4.49 -48.71 -9.45
C GLU A 357 -3.70 -47.43 -9.12
N VAL A 358 -3.55 -47.15 -7.82
CA VAL A 358 -2.91 -45.95 -7.28
C VAL A 358 -1.83 -46.37 -6.27
N ASP A 359 -0.56 -46.00 -6.50
CA ASP A 359 0.56 -46.38 -5.63
C ASP A 359 0.79 -45.37 -4.49
N TYR A 360 0.34 -45.73 -3.29
CA TYR A 360 0.51 -44.94 -2.07
C TYR A 360 1.97 -44.87 -1.57
N PHE A 361 2.86 -45.74 -2.03
CA PHE A 361 4.27 -45.81 -1.61
C PHE A 361 5.24 -45.35 -2.70
N PHE A 362 4.82 -44.44 -3.58
CA PHE A 362 5.67 -43.82 -4.59
C PHE A 362 5.63 -42.28 -4.54
N PHE A 363 6.79 -41.64 -4.40
CA PHE A 363 6.98 -40.21 -4.63
C PHE A 363 7.47 -39.94 -6.06
N SER A 364 6.71 -39.16 -6.81
CA SER A 364 7.09 -38.65 -8.13
C SER A 364 8.08 -37.47 -8.04
N LYS A 365 8.67 -37.09 -9.18
CA LYS A 365 9.45 -35.84 -9.30
C LYS A 365 8.64 -34.58 -8.95
N ASP A 366 7.34 -34.58 -9.25
CA ASP A 366 6.48 -33.41 -9.11
C ASP A 366 5.99 -33.27 -7.65
N ASP A 367 5.94 -34.37 -6.88
CA ASP A 367 5.82 -34.32 -5.41
C ASP A 367 7.08 -33.70 -4.78
N LEU A 368 8.26 -34.23 -5.13
CA LEU A 368 9.56 -33.81 -4.61
C LEU A 368 9.86 -32.34 -4.89
N LEU A 369 9.65 -31.89 -6.12
CA LEU A 369 9.99 -30.54 -6.55
C LEU A 369 8.82 -29.56 -6.35
N GLY A 370 7.58 -30.03 -6.50
CA GLY A 370 6.39 -29.21 -6.65
C GLY A 370 5.92 -29.16 -8.11
N PRO A 371 4.74 -28.58 -8.37
CA PRO A 371 4.16 -28.49 -9.70
C PRO A 371 5.08 -27.75 -10.67
N ARG A 372 4.96 -28.08 -11.96
CA ARG A 372 5.73 -27.40 -13.01
C ARG A 372 5.22 -25.97 -13.21
N PRO A 373 6.10 -24.98 -13.43
CA PRO A 373 5.68 -23.61 -13.74
C PRO A 373 4.64 -23.51 -14.88
N GLU A 374 4.71 -24.35 -15.91
CA GLU A 374 3.66 -24.47 -16.95
C GLU A 374 2.30 -24.92 -16.39
N GLN A 375 2.27 -25.91 -15.50
CA GLN A 375 1.04 -26.38 -14.85
C GLN A 375 0.49 -25.29 -13.92
N THR A 376 1.35 -24.65 -13.13
CA THR A 376 0.98 -23.49 -12.30
C THR A 376 0.37 -22.38 -13.15
N ARG A 377 0.97 -22.05 -14.30
CA ARG A 377 0.46 -21.03 -15.23
C ARG A 377 -0.94 -21.36 -15.77
N ALA A 378 -1.24 -22.64 -16.00
CA ALA A 378 -2.54 -23.09 -16.52
C ALA A 378 -3.66 -23.04 -15.46
N HIS A 379 -3.34 -23.28 -14.18
CA HIS A 379 -4.31 -23.33 -13.08
C HIS A 379 -4.34 -22.07 -12.21
N SER A 380 -3.42 -21.12 -12.43
CA SER A 380 -3.34 -19.86 -11.66
C SER A 380 -4.54 -18.94 -11.94
N GLU A 381 -5.44 -18.84 -10.96
CA GLU A 381 -6.52 -17.85 -10.96
C GLU A 381 -5.96 -16.42 -11.02
N ALA A 382 -4.82 -16.17 -10.38
CA ALA A 382 -4.16 -14.87 -10.36
C ALA A 382 -3.64 -14.48 -11.75
N TRP A 383 -3.08 -15.42 -12.52
CA TRP A 383 -2.70 -15.21 -13.91
C TRP A 383 -3.91 -14.97 -14.80
N ALA A 384 -4.98 -15.76 -14.66
CA ALA A 384 -6.22 -15.58 -15.41
C ALA A 384 -6.91 -14.22 -15.09
N ALA A 385 -6.87 -13.77 -13.84
CA ALA A 385 -7.34 -12.44 -13.43
C ALA A 385 -6.45 -11.32 -13.98
N MET A 386 -5.13 -11.53 -14.07
CA MET A 386 -4.20 -10.58 -14.65
C MET A 386 -4.37 -10.43 -16.17
N GLN A 387 -4.69 -11.51 -16.88
CA GLN A 387 -5.02 -11.47 -18.32
C GLN A 387 -6.29 -10.66 -18.62
N LYS A 388 -7.22 -10.54 -17.66
CA LYS A 388 -8.42 -9.69 -17.74
C LYS A 388 -8.13 -8.20 -17.50
N LEU A 389 -6.91 -7.80 -17.15
CA LEU A 389 -6.56 -6.39 -16.97
C LEU A 389 -6.42 -5.70 -18.34
N VAL A 390 -7.46 -4.94 -18.70
CA VAL A 390 -7.59 -4.26 -19.99
C VAL A 390 -6.40 -3.31 -20.26
N GLY A 391 -5.83 -3.43 -21.46
CA GLY A 391 -4.77 -2.55 -21.97
C GLY A 391 -3.39 -2.70 -21.32
N GLN A 392 -3.09 -3.86 -20.70
CA GLN A 392 -1.83 -4.10 -19.97
C GLN A 392 -0.91 -5.16 -20.62
N ASP A 393 -0.78 -5.14 -21.95
CA ASP A 393 0.06 -6.10 -22.70
C ASP A 393 1.52 -6.12 -22.21
N SER A 394 2.06 -4.96 -21.83
CA SER A 394 3.41 -4.80 -21.27
C SER A 394 3.61 -5.58 -19.97
N LEU A 395 2.59 -5.64 -19.11
CA LEU A 395 2.56 -6.40 -17.87
C LEU A 395 2.51 -7.91 -18.16
N GLN A 396 1.62 -8.32 -19.07
CA GLN A 396 1.48 -9.72 -19.47
C GLN A 396 2.77 -10.29 -20.07
N MET A 397 3.45 -9.52 -20.94
CA MET A 397 4.76 -9.88 -21.48
C MET A 397 5.84 -9.98 -20.39
N SER A 398 5.92 -9.00 -19.48
CA SER A 398 6.93 -8.98 -18.43
C SER A 398 6.79 -10.09 -17.38
N ILE A 399 5.58 -10.63 -17.22
CA ILE A 399 5.29 -11.75 -16.30
C ILE A 399 5.36 -13.10 -17.03
N THR A 400 5.08 -13.13 -18.34
CA THR A 400 5.42 -14.26 -19.21
C THR A 400 6.93 -14.55 -19.15
N GLU A 401 7.80 -13.53 -19.20
CA GLU A 401 9.26 -13.69 -19.00
C GLU A 401 9.59 -14.41 -17.67
N VAL A 402 8.83 -14.15 -16.59
CA VAL A 402 9.03 -14.81 -15.29
C VAL A 402 8.65 -16.28 -15.36
N PHE A 403 7.50 -16.63 -15.95
CA PHE A 403 7.11 -18.03 -16.16
C PHE A 403 8.15 -18.78 -17.01
N ASP A 404 8.53 -18.22 -18.16
CA ASP A 404 9.41 -18.87 -19.13
C ASP A 404 10.83 -19.12 -18.56
N ILE A 405 11.39 -18.15 -17.81
CA ILE A 405 12.69 -18.33 -17.12
C ILE A 405 12.55 -19.32 -15.94
N THR A 406 11.40 -19.39 -15.28
CA THR A 406 11.18 -20.32 -14.16
C THR A 406 11.05 -21.77 -14.65
N GLU A 407 10.39 -22.02 -15.79
CA GLU A 407 10.32 -23.34 -16.44
C GLU A 407 11.70 -23.82 -16.92
N GLU A 408 12.44 -22.97 -17.64
CA GLU A 408 13.82 -23.29 -18.05
C GLU A 408 14.73 -23.53 -16.81
N ASN A 409 14.50 -22.82 -15.70
CA ASN A 409 15.17 -23.10 -14.43
C ASN A 409 14.76 -24.44 -13.80
N TYR A 410 13.48 -24.83 -13.85
CA TYR A 410 13.02 -26.15 -13.40
C TYR A 410 13.76 -27.26 -14.19
N HIS A 411 13.81 -27.16 -15.51
CA HIS A 411 14.54 -28.12 -16.34
C HIS A 411 16.06 -28.13 -16.08
N ARG A 412 16.68 -26.96 -15.91
CA ARG A 412 18.10 -26.86 -15.53
C ARG A 412 18.39 -27.51 -14.19
N GLU A 413 17.53 -27.32 -13.19
CA GLU A 413 17.69 -27.94 -11.88
C GLU A 413 17.68 -29.47 -11.97
N VAL A 414 16.70 -30.04 -12.69
CA VAL A 414 16.61 -31.49 -12.96
C VAL A 414 17.87 -32.01 -13.67
N ARG A 415 18.39 -31.28 -14.66
CA ARG A 415 19.63 -31.60 -15.40
C ARG A 415 20.92 -31.31 -14.63
N ASN A 416 20.85 -30.93 -13.36
CA ASN A 416 21.97 -30.47 -12.52
C ASN A 416 22.81 -29.32 -13.11
N GLN A 417 22.17 -28.44 -13.88
CA GLN A 417 22.77 -27.26 -14.51
C GLN A 417 22.60 -26.01 -13.63
N ARG A 418 23.40 -24.97 -13.90
CA ARG A 418 23.27 -23.67 -13.23
C ARG A 418 22.01 -22.93 -13.70
N ARG A 419 21.20 -22.48 -12.75
CA ARG A 419 20.03 -21.59 -12.98
C ARG A 419 20.44 -20.34 -13.77
N LEU A 420 19.57 -19.90 -14.68
CA LEU A 420 19.55 -18.56 -15.20
C LEU A 420 19.11 -17.57 -14.09
N PRO A 421 19.67 -16.35 -14.06
CA PRO A 421 19.28 -15.34 -13.07
C PRO A 421 17.83 -14.88 -13.34
N LEU A 422 16.91 -15.24 -12.43
CA LEU A 422 15.53 -14.78 -12.49
C LEU A 422 15.43 -13.34 -11.96
N ARG A 423 14.74 -12.47 -12.70
CA ARG A 423 14.44 -11.10 -12.29
C ARG A 423 13.02 -11.06 -11.72
N VAL A 424 12.88 -10.97 -10.41
CA VAL A 424 11.56 -10.85 -9.73
C VAL A 424 11.20 -9.40 -9.36
N ASN A 425 12.18 -8.51 -9.22
CA ASN A 425 11.91 -7.09 -8.93
C ASN A 425 11.29 -6.40 -10.18
N ARG A 426 10.39 -5.45 -9.96
CA ARG A 426 9.65 -4.71 -11.02
C ARG A 426 9.38 -3.26 -10.65
N ILE A 427 9.21 -2.42 -11.67
CA ILE A 427 8.74 -1.04 -11.52
C ILE A 427 7.45 -0.89 -12.32
N PHE A 428 6.35 -0.52 -11.68
CA PHE A 428 5.05 -0.30 -12.30
C PHE A 428 4.80 1.21 -12.42
N ALA A 429 4.99 1.75 -13.62
CA ALA A 429 4.90 3.18 -13.91
C ALA A 429 3.71 3.49 -14.82
N GLY A 430 2.87 4.45 -14.44
CA GLY A 430 1.77 4.93 -15.29
C GLY A 430 0.74 5.79 -14.57
N PRO A 431 -0.34 6.24 -15.24
CA PRO A 431 -1.37 7.08 -14.63
C PRO A 431 -2.06 6.44 -13.40
N PRO A 432 -2.73 7.24 -12.54
CA PRO A 432 -3.56 6.70 -11.47
C PRO A 432 -4.75 5.90 -12.05
N GLY A 433 -5.29 4.96 -11.26
CA GLY A 433 -6.45 4.17 -11.65
C GLY A 433 -6.24 3.12 -12.77
N THR A 434 -5.04 2.96 -13.32
CA THR A 434 -4.71 1.95 -14.36
C THR A 434 -4.54 0.52 -13.84
N GLY A 435 -4.86 0.27 -12.57
CA GLY A 435 -4.79 -1.06 -11.96
C GLY A 435 -3.44 -1.45 -11.33
N LYS A 436 -2.43 -0.57 -11.30
CA LYS A 436 -1.08 -0.84 -10.74
C LYS A 436 -1.10 -1.63 -9.42
N SER A 437 -1.83 -1.16 -8.41
CA SER A 437 -1.90 -1.81 -7.08
C SER A 437 -2.60 -3.18 -7.10
N THR A 438 -3.50 -3.41 -8.07
CA THR A 438 -4.15 -4.71 -8.28
C THR A 438 -3.19 -5.68 -8.98
N ALA A 439 -2.45 -5.21 -10.00
CA ALA A 439 -1.38 -5.97 -10.63
C ALA A 439 -0.30 -6.42 -9.64
N VAL A 440 0.06 -5.60 -8.65
CA VAL A 440 1.01 -5.98 -7.58
C VAL A 440 0.49 -7.16 -6.76
N ARG A 441 -0.78 -7.14 -6.32
CA ARG A 441 -1.37 -8.23 -5.53
C ARG A 441 -1.46 -9.54 -6.33
N LEU A 442 -1.88 -9.46 -7.58
CA LEU A 442 -1.90 -10.61 -8.48
C LEU A 442 -0.48 -11.14 -8.77
N TYR A 443 0.51 -10.26 -8.93
CA TYR A 443 1.90 -10.66 -9.12
C TYR A 443 2.49 -11.35 -7.88
N ALA A 444 2.20 -10.84 -6.67
CA ALA A 444 2.60 -11.48 -5.42
C ALA A 444 2.04 -12.90 -5.29
N GLN A 445 0.77 -13.09 -5.64
CA GLN A 445 0.11 -14.40 -5.68
C GLN A 445 0.74 -15.35 -6.72
N ILE A 446 1.03 -14.86 -7.93
CA ILE A 446 1.74 -15.65 -8.95
C ILE A 446 3.13 -16.08 -8.48
N LEU A 447 3.88 -15.21 -7.78
CA LEU A 447 5.20 -15.55 -7.24
C LEU A 447 5.12 -16.57 -6.09
N LEU A 448 4.04 -16.54 -5.28
CA LEU A 448 3.75 -17.56 -4.27
C LEU A 448 3.43 -18.92 -4.91
N GLU A 449 2.55 -18.94 -5.92
CA GLU A 449 2.16 -20.15 -6.66
C GLU A 449 3.34 -20.79 -7.42
N LEU A 450 4.29 -19.97 -7.90
CA LEU A 450 5.55 -20.42 -8.49
C LEU A 450 6.59 -20.91 -7.47
N GLY A 451 6.31 -20.82 -6.16
CA GLY A 451 7.26 -21.17 -5.10
C GLY A 451 8.49 -20.26 -5.03
N LEU A 452 8.37 -19.04 -5.56
CA LEU A 452 9.42 -18.00 -5.50
C LEU A 452 9.30 -17.14 -4.23
N LEU A 453 8.15 -17.19 -3.55
CA LEU A 453 7.87 -16.61 -2.25
C LEU A 453 7.25 -17.68 -1.33
N THR A 454 7.31 -17.48 -0.01
CA THR A 454 6.76 -18.42 0.99
C THR A 454 5.36 -18.06 1.47
N ASN A 455 5.09 -16.75 1.62
CA ASN A 455 3.85 -16.23 2.22
C ASN A 455 3.07 -15.34 1.23
N GLY A 456 3.77 -14.59 0.38
CA GLY A 456 3.16 -13.73 -0.64
C GLY A 456 2.46 -12.46 -0.10
N GLU A 457 2.61 -12.11 1.18
CA GLU A 457 1.98 -10.90 1.70
C GLU A 457 2.58 -9.63 1.06
N VAL A 458 1.73 -8.63 0.84
CA VAL A 458 2.09 -7.37 0.20
C VAL A 458 2.25 -6.28 1.25
N ARG A 459 3.49 -5.89 1.57
CA ARG A 459 3.80 -4.83 2.53
C ARG A 459 4.09 -3.51 1.82
N VAL A 460 3.18 -2.55 1.93
CA VAL A 460 3.33 -1.22 1.30
C VAL A 460 4.08 -0.25 2.22
N LYS A 461 5.05 0.48 1.67
CA LYS A 461 5.78 1.58 2.30
C LYS A 461 5.82 2.80 1.36
N PRO A 462 5.58 4.02 1.86
CA PRO A 462 5.76 5.23 1.07
C PRO A 462 7.25 5.53 0.88
N TRP A 463 7.61 6.25 -0.19
CA TRP A 463 8.99 6.60 -0.50
C TRP A 463 9.65 7.47 0.58
N SER A 464 8.91 8.41 1.18
CA SER A 464 9.37 9.25 2.31
C SER A 464 9.95 8.41 3.46
N ALA A 465 9.24 7.35 3.87
CA ALA A 465 9.62 6.47 4.96
C ALA A 465 10.89 5.66 4.69
N LEU A 466 11.27 5.45 3.41
CA LEU A 466 12.56 4.86 3.06
C LEU A 466 13.67 5.91 3.03
N SER A 467 13.38 7.11 2.54
CA SER A 467 14.37 8.21 2.45
C SER A 467 14.89 8.74 3.81
N GLN A 468 14.24 8.35 4.91
CA GLN A 468 14.64 8.66 6.28
C GLN A 468 15.51 7.57 6.94
N LEU A 469 15.67 6.41 6.30
CA LEU A 469 16.42 5.27 6.83
C LEU A 469 17.85 5.24 6.30
N ASP A 470 18.77 4.75 7.14
CA ASP A 470 20.12 4.42 6.72
C ASP A 470 20.18 3.07 5.99
N ALA A 471 21.33 2.79 5.34
CA ALA A 471 21.51 1.57 4.56
C ALA A 471 21.33 0.28 5.38
N ASP A 472 21.75 0.28 6.66
CA ASP A 472 21.60 -0.87 7.56
C ASP A 472 20.13 -1.07 8.00
N SER A 473 19.37 0.00 8.23
CA SER A 473 17.91 -0.11 8.44
C SER A 473 17.17 -0.61 7.20
N ILE A 474 17.63 -0.27 6.00
CA ILE A 474 17.04 -0.78 4.74
C ILE A 474 17.39 -2.26 4.52
N ARG A 475 18.61 -2.69 4.88
CA ARG A 475 18.99 -4.12 4.87
C ARG A 475 18.14 -4.94 5.83
N THR A 476 18.00 -4.49 7.07
CA THR A 476 17.16 -5.16 8.07
C THR A 476 15.67 -5.14 7.69
N LEU A 477 15.17 -4.09 7.04
CA LEU A 477 13.82 -4.06 6.47
C LEU A 477 13.64 -5.13 5.39
N VAL A 478 14.56 -5.24 4.43
CA VAL A 478 14.53 -6.25 3.36
C VAL A 478 14.61 -7.67 3.95
N GLU A 479 15.44 -7.89 4.95
CA GLU A 479 15.56 -9.17 5.66
C GLU A 479 14.29 -9.52 6.46
N SER A 480 13.65 -8.53 7.10
CA SER A 480 12.36 -8.70 7.78
C SER A 480 11.19 -9.00 6.83
N ASN A 481 11.40 -8.84 5.52
CA ASN A 481 10.42 -9.07 4.46
C ASN A 481 10.65 -10.39 3.70
N ASN A 482 11.47 -11.30 4.24
CA ASN A 482 11.64 -12.65 3.71
C ASN A 482 10.28 -13.37 3.54
N GLY A 483 10.06 -13.95 2.36
CA GLY A 483 8.81 -14.64 1.98
C GLY A 483 7.69 -13.75 1.44
N ASN A 484 7.88 -12.42 1.41
CA ASN A 484 6.86 -11.41 1.10
C ASN A 484 7.28 -10.45 -0.04
N VAL A 485 6.33 -9.61 -0.48
CA VAL A 485 6.55 -8.53 -1.47
C VAL A 485 6.60 -7.18 -0.77
N LEU A 486 7.73 -6.48 -0.90
CA LEU A 486 7.87 -5.09 -0.47
C LEU A 486 7.43 -4.16 -1.61
N VAL A 487 6.41 -3.35 -1.34
CA VAL A 487 5.89 -2.36 -2.30
C VAL A 487 6.32 -0.98 -1.88
N VAL A 488 6.96 -0.27 -2.79
CA VAL A 488 7.39 1.12 -2.57
C VAL A 488 6.53 2.04 -3.41
N ASP A 489 5.63 2.79 -2.76
CA ASP A 489 4.76 3.76 -3.42
C ASP A 489 5.42 5.14 -3.44
N ILE A 490 5.71 5.65 -4.63
CA ILE A 490 6.35 6.97 -4.85
C ILE A 490 5.30 8.09 -4.89
N ASP A 491 4.07 7.80 -5.33
CA ASP A 491 3.05 8.83 -5.51
C ASP A 491 2.36 9.22 -4.20
N ALA A 492 2.43 8.35 -3.17
CA ALA A 492 1.84 8.57 -1.85
C ALA A 492 2.19 9.96 -1.24
N ASP A 493 3.41 10.44 -1.48
CA ASP A 493 3.96 11.66 -0.87
C ASP A 493 4.04 12.85 -1.85
N ARG A 494 3.27 12.84 -2.95
CA ARG A 494 3.35 13.84 -4.05
C ARG A 494 3.24 15.31 -3.63
N GLN A 495 2.72 15.62 -2.43
CA GLN A 495 2.68 17.00 -1.91
C GLN A 495 4.02 17.42 -1.29
N GLU A 496 4.74 16.52 -0.61
CA GLU A 496 5.99 16.82 0.11
C GLU A 496 7.23 16.81 -0.79
N LEU A 497 7.21 16.00 -1.86
CA LEU A 497 8.24 15.95 -2.91
C LEU A 497 8.53 17.31 -3.60
N SER A 498 7.69 18.32 -3.36
CA SER A 498 7.91 19.69 -3.83
C SER A 498 8.85 20.53 -2.95
N GLN A 499 9.19 20.09 -1.72
CA GLN A 499 9.95 20.86 -0.74
C GLN A 499 11.24 20.18 -0.24
N SER A 500 11.34 18.85 -0.27
CA SER A 500 12.52 18.11 0.20
C SER A 500 13.19 17.28 -0.91
N GLN A 501 14.43 17.64 -1.26
CA GLN A 501 15.32 16.82 -2.08
C GLN A 501 15.94 15.66 -1.25
N THR A 502 15.13 14.87 -0.54
CA THR A 502 15.61 13.66 0.16
C THR A 502 15.77 12.52 -0.85
N ALA A 503 16.83 12.61 -1.65
CA ALA A 503 17.30 11.51 -2.46
C ALA A 503 17.76 10.36 -1.55
N LEU A 504 17.32 9.14 -1.85
CA LEU A 504 17.88 7.94 -1.26
C LEU A 504 19.34 7.79 -1.71
N ASP A 505 20.23 7.43 -0.79
CA ASP A 505 21.63 7.12 -1.12
C ASP A 505 21.70 6.00 -2.17
N ALA A 506 22.62 6.13 -3.12
CA ALA A 506 22.76 5.18 -4.22
C ALA A 506 23.02 3.75 -3.72
N THR A 507 23.74 3.59 -2.60
CA THR A 507 24.00 2.31 -1.93
C THR A 507 22.75 1.69 -1.32
N ALA A 508 21.91 2.50 -0.67
CA ALA A 508 20.62 2.06 -0.13
C ALA A 508 19.66 1.60 -1.24
N LEU A 509 19.68 2.29 -2.38
CA LEU A 509 18.91 1.93 -3.57
C LEU A 509 19.47 0.67 -4.26
N GLU A 510 20.80 0.46 -4.24
CA GLU A 510 21.41 -0.83 -4.63
C GLU A 510 20.95 -1.98 -3.72
N ASP A 511 21.04 -1.82 -2.40
CA ASP A 511 20.69 -2.86 -1.43
C ASP A 511 19.22 -3.31 -1.50
N LEU A 512 18.32 -2.38 -1.83
CA LEU A 512 16.89 -2.62 -2.09
C LEU A 512 16.65 -3.38 -3.41
N TRP A 513 17.50 -3.17 -4.42
CA TRP A 513 17.30 -3.72 -5.77
C TRP A 513 18.05 -5.02 -6.07
N ILE A 514 19.00 -5.42 -5.21
CA ILE A 514 19.71 -6.70 -5.33
C ILE A 514 18.71 -7.87 -5.36
N PRO A 515 18.73 -8.74 -6.39
CA PRO A 515 17.92 -9.95 -6.40
C PRO A 515 18.32 -10.89 -5.26
N ARG A 516 17.36 -11.24 -4.40
CA ARG A 516 17.52 -12.24 -3.32
C ARG A 516 16.52 -13.39 -3.59
N ASP A 517 16.90 -14.64 -3.30
CA ASP A 517 15.92 -15.74 -3.28
C ASP A 517 14.88 -15.45 -2.17
N ASN A 518 13.60 -15.79 -2.39
CA ASN A 518 12.49 -15.59 -1.45
C ASN A 518 12.15 -14.12 -1.06
N HIS A 519 12.48 -13.14 -1.91
CA HIS A 519 12.11 -11.73 -1.71
C HIS A 519 11.79 -11.05 -3.06
N CYS A 520 10.83 -10.13 -3.06
CA CYS A 520 10.50 -9.31 -4.23
C CYS A 520 10.25 -7.84 -3.81
N THR A 521 10.90 -6.90 -4.50
CA THR A 521 10.58 -5.48 -4.42
C THR A 521 9.80 -5.04 -5.66
N VAL A 522 8.67 -4.36 -5.47
CA VAL A 522 7.92 -3.70 -6.55
C VAL A 522 7.79 -2.21 -6.25
N VAL A 523 8.30 -1.36 -7.13
CA VAL A 523 8.12 0.09 -7.06
C VAL A 523 6.88 0.48 -7.86
N VAL A 524 6.03 1.36 -7.32
CA VAL A 524 4.80 1.84 -7.96
C VAL A 524 4.81 3.37 -7.99
N GLY A 525 4.45 3.95 -9.13
CA GLY A 525 4.25 5.40 -9.23
C GLY A 525 3.78 5.89 -10.59
N ALA A 526 3.71 7.21 -10.74
CA ALA A 526 3.44 7.90 -11.99
C ALA A 526 4.69 7.95 -12.86
N HIS A 527 4.49 8.15 -14.17
CA HIS A 527 5.58 8.23 -15.14
C HIS A 527 6.64 9.24 -14.75
N ASP A 528 6.23 10.45 -14.35
CA ASP A 528 7.15 11.52 -13.98
C ASP A 528 7.95 11.18 -12.72
N ALA A 529 7.27 10.63 -11.70
CA ALA A 529 7.86 10.28 -10.41
C ALA A 529 8.89 9.15 -10.55
N VAL A 530 8.56 8.11 -11.30
CA VAL A 530 9.50 7.02 -11.64
C VAL A 530 10.65 7.55 -12.50
N SER A 531 10.39 8.41 -13.49
CA SER A 531 11.44 8.99 -14.32
C SER A 531 12.44 9.83 -13.52
N HIS A 532 11.98 10.53 -12.48
CA HIS A 532 12.84 11.30 -11.59
C HIS A 532 13.85 10.40 -10.84
N ILE A 533 13.40 9.25 -10.31
CA ILE A 533 14.27 8.27 -9.64
C ILE A 533 15.25 7.61 -10.64
N LEU A 534 14.81 7.31 -11.86
CA LEU A 534 15.68 6.80 -12.93
C LEU A 534 16.75 7.83 -13.33
N HIS A 535 16.42 9.13 -13.34
CA HIS A 535 17.40 10.19 -13.60
C HIS A 535 18.35 10.42 -12.41
N GLN A 536 17.86 10.37 -11.17
CA GLN A 536 18.69 10.50 -9.96
C GLN A 536 19.75 9.40 -9.82
N THR A 537 19.43 8.16 -10.23
CA THR A 537 20.37 7.02 -10.20
C THR A 537 21.42 7.04 -11.31
N GLY A 538 21.39 8.06 -12.19
CA GLY A 538 22.37 8.35 -13.23
C GLY A 538 22.35 7.36 -14.40
N SER A 539 22.24 7.87 -15.63
CA SER A 539 22.08 7.10 -16.88
C SER A 539 23.24 6.15 -17.27
N HIS A 540 24.25 5.99 -16.41
CA HIS A 540 25.42 5.14 -16.63
C HIS A 540 25.68 4.12 -15.51
N SER A 541 24.86 4.07 -14.46
CA SER A 541 24.96 3.07 -13.40
C SER A 541 24.48 1.68 -13.87
N ARG A 542 24.95 0.60 -13.21
CA ARG A 542 24.42 -0.75 -13.43
C ARG A 542 22.95 -0.84 -13.02
N LEU A 543 22.55 -0.08 -12.01
CA LEU A 543 21.16 0.06 -11.57
C LEU A 543 20.26 0.63 -12.64
N SER A 544 20.58 1.77 -13.25
CA SER A 544 19.71 2.40 -14.27
C SER A 544 19.32 1.40 -15.35
N ARG A 545 20.27 0.61 -15.87
CA ARG A 545 19.99 -0.46 -16.85
C ARG A 545 19.18 -1.63 -16.30
N ALA A 546 19.32 -1.96 -15.02
CA ALA A 546 18.52 -3.01 -14.37
C ALA A 546 17.06 -2.56 -14.15
N LEU A 547 16.89 -1.30 -13.73
CA LEU A 547 15.62 -0.62 -13.52
C LEU A 547 14.85 -0.46 -14.84
N ASP A 548 15.49 0.05 -15.90
CA ASP A 548 14.88 0.19 -17.23
C ASP A 548 14.38 -1.13 -17.81
N ASN A 549 15.16 -2.22 -17.65
CA ASN A 549 14.77 -3.56 -18.10
C ASN A 549 13.66 -4.21 -17.25
N GLN A 550 13.33 -3.64 -16.08
CA GLN A 550 12.28 -4.13 -15.17
C GLN A 550 11.08 -3.18 -15.10
N LEU A 551 11.05 -2.16 -15.97
CA LEU A 551 10.03 -1.13 -16.04
C LEU A 551 8.83 -1.59 -16.88
N VAL A 552 7.73 -1.89 -16.18
CA VAL A 552 6.42 -2.14 -16.78
C VAL A 552 5.66 -0.81 -16.87
N ARG A 553 5.36 -0.40 -18.10
CA ARG A 553 4.63 0.85 -18.38
C ARG A 553 3.14 0.54 -18.54
N PHE A 554 2.33 1.07 -17.61
CA PHE A 554 0.88 1.04 -17.64
C PHE A 554 0.40 2.19 -18.51
N ALA A 555 -0.21 1.88 -19.66
CA ALA A 555 -0.75 2.88 -20.57
C ALA A 555 -2.03 3.53 -20.02
N PRO A 556 -2.34 4.80 -20.39
CA PRO A 556 -3.69 5.34 -20.23
C PRO A 556 -4.70 4.48 -20.99
N LEU A 557 -5.89 4.26 -20.43
CA LEU A 557 -6.93 3.48 -21.11
C LEU A 557 -7.49 4.25 -22.32
N THR A 558 -7.71 3.56 -23.43
CA THR A 558 -8.40 4.11 -24.61
C THR A 558 -9.91 4.18 -24.35
N ARG A 559 -10.67 4.76 -25.29
CA ARG A 559 -12.15 4.72 -25.24
C ARG A 559 -12.63 3.26 -25.26
N ASP A 560 -12.07 2.47 -26.18
CA ASP A 560 -12.38 1.05 -26.37
C ASP A 560 -12.04 0.23 -25.11
N HIS A 561 -10.91 0.51 -24.46
CA HIS A 561 -10.56 -0.12 -23.17
C HIS A 561 -11.52 0.26 -22.04
N LEU A 562 -12.04 1.49 -22.02
CA LEU A 562 -13.05 1.92 -21.05
C LEU A 562 -14.41 1.24 -21.32
N GLU A 563 -14.77 1.03 -22.58
CA GLU A 563 -15.98 0.31 -23.00
C GLU A 563 -15.93 -1.17 -22.58
N GLU A 564 -14.82 -1.86 -22.86
CA GLU A 564 -14.58 -3.24 -22.40
C GLU A 564 -14.63 -3.34 -20.87
N LEU A 565 -13.95 -2.44 -20.17
CA LEU A 565 -13.92 -2.41 -18.70
C LEU A 565 -15.31 -2.14 -18.11
N PHE A 566 -16.08 -1.22 -18.69
CA PHE A 566 -17.44 -0.90 -18.24
C PHE A 566 -18.35 -2.13 -18.41
N HIS A 567 -18.27 -2.82 -19.56
CA HIS A 567 -18.99 -4.08 -19.77
C HIS A 567 -18.57 -5.18 -18.79
N SER A 568 -17.28 -5.32 -18.46
CA SER A 568 -16.83 -6.28 -17.43
C SER A 568 -17.46 -5.95 -16.07
N LYS A 569 -17.41 -4.68 -15.66
CA LYS A 569 -17.92 -4.21 -14.36
C LYS A 569 -19.43 -4.36 -14.22
N LEU A 570 -20.20 -4.16 -15.30
CA LEU A 570 -21.64 -4.44 -15.30
C LEU A 570 -21.94 -5.93 -15.06
N ARG A 571 -21.18 -6.83 -15.70
CA ARG A 571 -21.32 -8.29 -15.51
C ARG A 571 -20.86 -8.75 -14.13
N GLU A 572 -19.77 -8.20 -13.61
CA GLU A 572 -19.28 -8.46 -12.24
C GLU A 572 -20.31 -8.10 -11.16
N GLN A 573 -21.15 -7.11 -11.41
CA GLN A 573 -22.12 -6.57 -10.44
C GLN A 573 -23.59 -6.94 -10.73
N ASP A 574 -23.84 -7.76 -11.75
CA ASP A 574 -25.18 -8.17 -12.21
C ASP A 574 -26.13 -6.97 -12.44
N LEU A 575 -25.67 -6.02 -13.28
CA LEU A 575 -26.38 -4.77 -13.59
C LEU A 575 -26.78 -4.68 -15.06
N ASP A 576 -28.05 -4.35 -15.29
CA ASP A 576 -28.55 -3.96 -16.61
C ASP A 576 -28.46 -2.45 -16.81
N VAL A 577 -28.17 -2.01 -18.04
CA VAL A 577 -28.11 -0.59 -18.42
C VAL A 577 -28.80 -0.41 -19.77
N THR A 578 -29.60 0.64 -19.93
CA THR A 578 -30.19 0.94 -21.24
C THR A 578 -29.11 1.40 -22.24
N PRO A 579 -29.22 1.08 -23.55
CA PRO A 579 -28.18 1.43 -24.54
C PRO A 579 -27.84 2.93 -24.56
N ASP A 580 -28.85 3.79 -24.46
CA ASP A 580 -28.68 5.25 -24.42
C ASP A 580 -27.91 5.70 -23.16
N ALA A 581 -28.15 5.04 -22.02
CA ALA A 581 -27.48 5.34 -20.76
C ALA A 581 -26.03 4.86 -20.74
N PHE A 582 -25.76 3.70 -21.34
CA PHE A 582 -24.42 3.16 -21.54
C PHE A 582 -23.58 4.11 -22.40
N GLN A 583 -24.12 4.54 -23.56
CA GLN A 583 -23.45 5.51 -24.43
C GLN A 583 -23.22 6.86 -23.71
N ALA A 584 -24.21 7.36 -22.96
CA ALA A 584 -24.05 8.57 -22.17
C ALA A 584 -22.94 8.45 -21.11
N ALA A 585 -22.84 7.32 -20.42
CA ALA A 585 -21.79 7.04 -19.45
C ALA A 585 -20.39 6.99 -20.12
N LEU A 586 -20.27 6.36 -21.29
CA LEU A 586 -19.02 6.35 -22.05
C LEU A 586 -18.61 7.75 -22.52
N ASP A 587 -19.54 8.56 -23.01
CA ASP A 587 -19.22 9.93 -23.45
C ASP A 587 -18.86 10.85 -22.27
N MET A 588 -19.39 10.60 -21.06
CA MET A 588 -18.91 11.24 -19.81
C MET A 588 -17.48 10.82 -19.48
N LEU A 589 -17.17 9.53 -19.53
CA LEU A 589 -15.83 8.99 -19.26
C LEU A 589 -14.79 9.46 -20.29
N ASP A 590 -15.15 9.48 -21.58
CA ASP A 590 -14.27 9.92 -22.67
C ASP A 590 -13.96 11.43 -22.60
N THR A 591 -14.90 12.21 -22.06
CA THR A 591 -14.68 13.61 -21.72
C THR A 591 -13.75 13.75 -20.51
N ALA A 592 -13.99 12.98 -19.44
CA ALA A 592 -13.15 13.02 -18.24
C ALA A 592 -11.71 12.57 -18.50
N ARG A 593 -11.52 11.65 -19.46
CA ARG A 593 -10.23 11.16 -19.97
C ARG A 593 -9.33 12.25 -20.55
N MET A 594 -9.85 13.44 -20.84
CA MET A 594 -9.03 14.58 -21.24
C MET A 594 -8.17 15.13 -20.11
N ARG A 595 -8.50 14.90 -18.83
CA ARG A 595 -7.78 15.48 -17.68
C ARG A 595 -6.56 14.68 -17.26
N GLN A 596 -5.58 15.37 -16.66
CA GLN A 596 -4.33 14.76 -16.16
C GLN A 596 -4.56 13.88 -14.92
N ASP A 597 -5.59 14.19 -14.13
CA ASP A 597 -5.99 13.49 -12.90
C ASP A 597 -7.04 12.40 -13.15
N PHE A 598 -7.30 12.02 -14.41
CA PHE A 598 -8.30 11.00 -14.73
C PHE A 598 -7.96 9.64 -14.10
N ASP A 599 -8.89 9.16 -13.28
CA ASP A 599 -8.69 8.00 -12.40
C ASP A 599 -9.10 6.67 -13.06
N HIS A 600 -9.17 6.63 -14.40
CA HIS A 600 -9.31 5.43 -15.24
C HIS A 600 -10.33 4.40 -14.72
N ALA A 601 -9.89 3.24 -14.22
CA ALA A 601 -10.81 2.19 -13.74
C ALA A 601 -11.60 2.62 -12.49
N ARG A 602 -11.00 3.42 -11.60
CA ARG A 602 -11.71 3.97 -10.43
C ARG A 602 -12.79 4.95 -10.85
N ALA A 603 -12.57 5.70 -11.94
CA ALA A 603 -13.59 6.61 -12.48
C ALA A 603 -14.82 5.83 -12.99
N VAL A 604 -14.63 4.65 -13.59
CA VAL A 604 -15.72 3.73 -13.96
C VAL A 604 -16.44 3.21 -12.71
N GLU A 605 -15.71 2.73 -11.70
CA GLU A 605 -16.28 2.20 -10.46
C GLU A 605 -17.06 3.27 -9.67
N HIS A 606 -16.53 4.49 -9.57
CA HIS A 606 -17.22 5.63 -8.95
C HIS A 606 -18.51 6.02 -9.70
N LEU A 607 -18.47 6.03 -11.03
CA LEU A 607 -19.65 6.34 -11.86
C LEU A 607 -20.75 5.29 -11.70
N LEU A 608 -20.40 4.01 -11.68
CA LEU A 608 -21.35 2.90 -11.45
C LEU A 608 -21.94 2.93 -10.03
N ALA A 609 -21.11 3.10 -9.00
CA ALA A 609 -21.57 3.18 -7.61
C ALA A 609 -22.51 4.38 -7.39
N ALA A 610 -22.23 5.52 -8.03
CA ALA A 610 -23.12 6.67 -8.02
C ALA A 610 -24.46 6.39 -8.71
N ALA A 611 -24.44 5.75 -9.88
CA ALA A 611 -25.65 5.41 -10.62
C ALA A 611 -26.54 4.44 -9.84
N GLN A 612 -25.97 3.44 -9.17
CA GLN A 612 -26.69 2.57 -8.23
C GLN A 612 -27.32 3.37 -7.08
N TYR A 613 -26.58 4.28 -6.46
CA TYR A 613 -27.10 5.12 -5.37
C TYR A 613 -28.26 6.03 -5.83
N HIS A 614 -28.19 6.59 -7.03
CA HIS A 614 -29.29 7.35 -7.62
C HIS A 614 -30.50 6.47 -7.95
N PHE A 615 -30.28 5.27 -8.50
CA PHE A 615 -31.31 4.25 -8.73
C PHE A 615 -32.03 3.84 -7.44
N GLU A 616 -31.29 3.56 -6.36
CA GLU A 616 -31.86 3.25 -5.05
C GLU A 616 -32.69 4.41 -4.49
N ARG A 617 -32.21 5.65 -4.64
CA ARG A 617 -32.97 6.82 -4.16
C ARG A 617 -34.28 7.02 -4.91
N ARG A 618 -34.32 6.81 -6.23
CA ARG A 618 -35.59 6.93 -6.98
C ARG A 618 -36.56 5.78 -6.69
N THR A 619 -36.07 4.54 -6.55
CA THR A 619 -36.92 3.38 -6.28
C THR A 619 -37.51 3.39 -4.86
N ARG A 620 -36.75 3.82 -3.84
CA ARG A 620 -37.25 4.01 -2.46
C ARG A 620 -38.39 5.02 -2.34
N VAL A 621 -38.47 6.00 -3.25
CA VAL A 621 -39.56 7.00 -3.30
C VAL A 621 -40.78 6.48 -4.08
N GLY A 622 -40.62 5.42 -4.88
CA GLY A 622 -41.63 4.98 -5.86
C GLY A 622 -42.49 3.77 -5.49
N ALA A 623 -42.01 2.80 -4.69
CA ALA A 623 -42.68 1.50 -4.57
C ALA A 623 -42.90 1.00 -3.14
N LYS A 624 -44.17 0.67 -2.84
CA LYS A 624 -44.54 -0.26 -1.77
C LYS A 624 -44.36 -1.71 -2.27
N GLY A 625 -43.21 -2.31 -2.02
CA GLY A 625 -43.08 -3.78 -1.93
C GLY A 625 -42.92 -4.60 -3.21
N GLU A 626 -42.90 -4.00 -4.41
CA GLU A 626 -42.58 -4.73 -5.66
C GLU A 626 -41.08 -4.67 -5.99
N SER A 627 -40.53 -5.80 -6.47
CA SER A 627 -39.14 -5.92 -6.87
C SER A 627 -38.92 -5.34 -8.27
N ILE A 628 -38.54 -4.06 -8.34
CA ILE A 628 -38.21 -3.38 -9.61
C ILE A 628 -36.87 -3.93 -10.15
N PRO A 629 -36.79 -4.31 -11.44
CA PRO A 629 -35.52 -4.75 -12.05
C PRO A 629 -34.47 -3.62 -12.03
N ARG A 630 -33.21 -3.98 -11.74
CA ARG A 630 -32.08 -3.05 -11.57
C ARG A 630 -31.51 -2.56 -12.90
N ILE A 631 -32.34 -1.84 -13.67
CA ILE A 631 -31.97 -1.25 -14.96
C ILE A 631 -31.58 0.22 -14.74
N LEU A 632 -30.31 0.55 -14.97
CA LEU A 632 -29.81 1.92 -14.90
C LEU A 632 -30.20 2.71 -16.16
N GLU A 633 -30.66 3.95 -15.94
CA GLU A 633 -31.08 4.88 -16.98
C GLU A 633 -30.13 6.08 -17.05
N GLY A 634 -30.16 6.85 -18.15
CA GLY A 634 -29.23 7.98 -18.35
C GLY A 634 -29.33 9.09 -17.29
N ARG A 635 -30.45 9.14 -16.55
CA ARG A 635 -30.68 10.04 -15.43
C ARG A 635 -29.97 9.63 -14.13
N ASP A 636 -29.59 8.36 -14.00
CA ASP A 636 -28.93 7.82 -12.82
C ASP A 636 -27.43 8.16 -12.84
N PHE A 637 -26.84 8.32 -14.03
CA PHE A 637 -25.44 8.71 -14.22
C PHE A 637 -25.22 10.21 -14.01
N ASN A 638 -24.47 10.58 -12.97
CA ASN A 638 -24.12 11.97 -12.70
C ASN A 638 -22.73 12.33 -13.27
N PRO A 639 -22.63 13.22 -14.27
CA PRO A 639 -21.36 13.63 -14.85
C PRO A 639 -20.45 14.38 -13.88
N GLU A 640 -20.99 15.06 -12.85
CA GLU A 640 -20.17 15.80 -11.86
C GLU A 640 -19.20 14.91 -11.10
N LEU A 641 -19.56 13.65 -10.87
CA LEU A 641 -18.74 12.68 -10.12
C LEU A 641 -17.57 12.13 -10.95
N VAL A 642 -17.59 12.33 -12.26
CA VAL A 642 -16.45 12.13 -13.16
C VAL A 642 -15.82 13.48 -13.57
N GLY A 643 -16.15 14.57 -12.86
CA GLY A 643 -15.58 15.92 -13.00
C GLY A 643 -16.35 16.88 -13.94
N GLY A 644 -17.65 16.67 -14.10
CA GLY A 644 -18.58 17.64 -14.69
C GLY A 644 -19.03 17.31 -16.12
N THR A 645 -20.08 18.02 -16.55
CA THR A 645 -20.61 17.90 -17.92
C THR A 645 -19.57 18.26 -18.99
N PRO A 646 -19.58 17.57 -20.16
CA PRO A 646 -18.76 17.93 -21.32
C PRO A 646 -19.06 19.32 -21.88
N ALA A 647 -20.31 19.76 -21.73
CA ALA A 647 -20.65 21.15 -21.92
C ALA A 647 -20.15 21.95 -20.72
N LEU A 648 -19.06 22.69 -20.93
CA LEU A 648 -18.92 24.01 -20.31
C LEU A 648 -20.10 24.84 -20.80
N GLY A 649 -21.15 24.84 -20.00
CA GLY A 649 -22.28 25.73 -20.16
C GLY A 649 -21.82 27.14 -19.83
N PHE A 650 -20.89 27.73 -20.60
CA PHE A 650 -20.34 29.05 -20.28
C PHE A 650 -21.46 30.10 -20.16
N ARG A 651 -22.54 29.95 -20.94
CA ARG A 651 -23.74 30.81 -20.86
C ARG A 651 -24.62 30.54 -19.63
N GLU A 652 -24.45 29.40 -18.96
CA GLU A 652 -25.07 28.93 -17.71
C GLU A 652 -24.24 29.30 -16.49
N GLU A 653 -22.99 28.87 -16.46
CA GLU A 653 -21.96 29.19 -15.45
C GLU A 653 -21.82 30.72 -15.30
N LEU A 654 -21.81 31.47 -16.42
CA LEU A 654 -21.74 32.93 -16.41
C LEU A 654 -23.11 33.65 -16.38
N ARG A 655 -24.27 32.98 -16.20
CA ARG A 655 -25.59 33.67 -16.08
C ARG A 655 -25.60 34.73 -14.98
N HIS A 656 -24.83 34.52 -13.93
CA HIS A 656 -24.78 35.37 -12.74
C HIS A 656 -23.73 36.48 -12.83
N SER A 657 -23.02 36.58 -13.97
CA SER A 657 -21.97 37.58 -14.20
C SER A 657 -22.31 38.52 -15.35
N ILE A 658 -21.81 39.76 -15.25
CA ILE A 658 -21.72 40.67 -16.38
C ILE A 658 -20.46 40.27 -17.16
N VAL A 659 -20.63 39.42 -18.17
CA VAL A 659 -19.58 39.05 -19.13
C VAL A 659 -20.11 39.27 -20.54
N PRO A 660 -19.40 39.98 -21.43
CA PRO A 660 -19.79 40.14 -22.83
C PRO A 660 -19.87 38.81 -23.60
N ASP A 661 -20.87 38.64 -24.48
CA ASP A 661 -21.04 37.42 -25.31
C ASP A 661 -19.84 37.15 -26.26
N ASP A 662 -19.07 38.18 -26.61
CA ASP A 662 -17.79 38.08 -27.34
C ASP A 662 -16.73 37.28 -26.56
N ILE A 663 -16.59 37.50 -25.25
CA ILE A 663 -15.67 36.72 -24.40
C ILE A 663 -16.15 35.26 -24.28
N ILE A 664 -17.46 35.03 -24.18
CA ILE A 664 -18.04 33.67 -24.22
C ILE A 664 -17.69 32.95 -25.53
N SER A 665 -17.63 33.70 -26.64
CA SER A 665 -17.26 33.16 -27.94
C SER A 665 -15.76 32.81 -28.02
N ILE A 666 -14.90 33.59 -27.38
CA ILE A 666 -13.46 33.28 -27.21
C ILE A 666 -13.26 31.98 -26.40
N LEU A 667 -13.97 31.82 -25.26
CA LEU A 667 -13.88 30.59 -24.45
C LEU A 667 -14.33 29.34 -25.23
N LYS A 668 -15.39 29.47 -26.03
CA LYS A 668 -15.85 28.40 -26.94
C LYS A 668 -14.82 28.06 -28.02
N ARG A 669 -14.13 29.06 -28.58
CA ARG A 669 -13.04 28.87 -29.54
C ARG A 669 -11.91 28.04 -28.93
N TYR A 670 -11.42 28.40 -27.73
CA TYR A 670 -10.39 27.64 -27.03
C TYR A 670 -10.79 26.20 -26.72
N HIS A 671 -12.03 25.99 -26.25
CA HIS A 671 -12.55 24.63 -26.04
C HIS A 671 -12.52 23.80 -27.34
N HIS A 672 -12.96 24.38 -28.46
CA HIS A 672 -12.98 23.72 -29.76
C HIS A 672 -11.57 23.39 -30.28
N GLU A 673 -10.64 24.35 -30.22
CA GLU A 673 -9.24 24.18 -30.65
C GLU A 673 -8.51 23.10 -29.81
N MET A 674 -8.68 23.12 -28.48
CA MET A 674 -8.14 22.08 -27.60
C MET A 674 -8.74 20.70 -27.87
N LYS A 675 -10.06 20.63 -28.09
CA LYS A 675 -10.74 19.35 -28.37
C LYS A 675 -10.25 18.75 -29.69
N ILE A 676 -10.05 19.57 -30.73
CA ILE A 676 -9.45 19.13 -32.00
C ILE A 676 -8.00 18.67 -31.80
N ALA A 677 -7.19 19.38 -31.02
CA ALA A 677 -5.82 18.97 -30.73
C ALA A 677 -5.77 17.57 -30.06
N TRP A 678 -6.60 17.35 -29.05
CA TRP A 678 -6.70 16.07 -28.35
C TRP A 678 -7.19 14.94 -29.27
N MET A 679 -8.22 15.18 -30.10
CA MET A 679 -8.69 14.20 -31.10
C MET A 679 -7.64 13.88 -32.18
N GLN A 680 -6.64 14.75 -32.39
CA GLN A 680 -5.49 14.53 -33.27
C GLN A 680 -4.31 13.82 -32.56
N GLY A 681 -4.46 13.43 -31.29
CA GLY A 681 -3.36 12.86 -30.48
C GLY A 681 -2.28 13.87 -30.11
N LEU A 682 -2.55 15.18 -30.23
CA LEU A 682 -1.62 16.26 -29.89
C LEU A 682 -1.93 16.81 -28.50
N ASN A 683 -0.88 17.21 -27.77
CA ASN A 683 -1.05 17.84 -26.46
C ASN A 683 -1.77 19.20 -26.63
N PRO A 684 -2.94 19.44 -25.99
CA PRO A 684 -3.71 20.67 -26.15
C PRO A 684 -2.97 21.90 -25.63
N GLY A 685 -2.17 21.78 -24.57
CA GLY A 685 -1.43 22.89 -23.96
C GLY A 685 -0.45 23.54 -24.93
N LYS A 686 0.22 22.75 -25.79
CA LYS A 686 1.20 23.26 -26.77
C LYS A 686 0.61 24.15 -27.88
N ARG A 687 -0.72 24.15 -28.06
CA ARG A 687 -1.42 25.03 -29.02
C ARG A 687 -2.07 26.24 -28.36
N MET A 688 -2.19 26.27 -27.04
CA MET A 688 -2.97 27.27 -26.31
C MET A 688 -2.08 28.36 -25.73
N PRO A 689 -2.55 29.63 -25.67
CA PRO A 689 -1.84 30.68 -24.96
C PRO A 689 -1.93 30.43 -23.44
N CYS A 690 -0.78 30.40 -22.75
CA CYS A 690 -0.74 30.34 -21.29
C CYS A 690 -0.50 31.71 -20.61
N GLY A 691 -0.23 32.77 -21.39
CA GLY A 691 -0.08 34.14 -20.90
C GLY A 691 -1.17 35.06 -21.45
N PHE A 692 -2.04 35.57 -20.58
CA PHE A 692 -3.15 36.47 -20.93
C PHE A 692 -3.05 37.87 -20.31
N VAL A 693 -3.51 38.89 -21.02
CA VAL A 693 -3.74 40.25 -20.50
C VAL A 693 -5.24 40.57 -20.45
N PHE A 694 -5.78 40.82 -19.26
CA PHE A 694 -7.21 41.15 -19.06
C PHE A 694 -7.41 42.66 -18.82
N LYS A 695 -7.65 43.39 -19.92
CA LYS A 695 -7.81 44.85 -19.97
C LYS A 695 -9.25 45.27 -19.72
N GLY A 696 -9.50 46.31 -18.92
CA GLY A 696 -10.86 46.87 -18.75
C GLY A 696 -11.11 47.50 -17.38
N ALA A 697 -12.29 48.10 -17.16
CA ALA A 697 -12.62 48.74 -15.89
C ALA A 697 -12.81 47.75 -14.73
N SER A 698 -12.87 48.25 -13.50
CA SER A 698 -13.19 47.43 -12.31
C SER A 698 -14.62 46.88 -12.38
N GLY A 699 -14.83 45.67 -11.83
CA GLY A 699 -16.14 45.02 -11.77
C GLY A 699 -16.74 44.60 -13.12
N THR A 700 -15.92 44.40 -14.16
CA THR A 700 -16.33 43.95 -15.50
C THR A 700 -16.30 42.42 -15.69
N GLY A 701 -16.18 41.63 -14.60
CA GLY A 701 -16.21 40.16 -14.65
C GLY A 701 -14.87 39.46 -14.86
N LYS A 702 -13.76 40.18 -15.02
CA LYS A 702 -12.39 39.62 -15.24
C LYS A 702 -12.04 38.41 -14.38
N LYS A 703 -12.18 38.53 -13.06
CA LYS A 703 -11.85 37.46 -12.10
C LYS A 703 -12.77 36.23 -12.22
N THR A 704 -14.01 36.42 -12.67
CA THR A 704 -14.92 35.30 -12.94
C THR A 704 -14.51 34.58 -14.23
N VAL A 705 -14.24 35.32 -15.31
CA VAL A 705 -13.75 34.72 -16.58
C VAL A 705 -12.42 34.00 -16.37
N ALA A 706 -11.53 34.54 -15.54
CA ALA A 706 -10.27 33.89 -15.18
C ALA A 706 -10.48 32.53 -14.47
N ARG A 707 -11.54 32.41 -13.64
CA ARG A 707 -11.92 31.13 -13.02
C ARG A 707 -12.45 30.15 -14.07
N GLU A 708 -13.37 30.57 -14.94
CA GLU A 708 -13.91 29.68 -15.98
C GLU A 708 -12.86 29.25 -17.00
N LEU A 709 -11.86 30.10 -17.28
CA LEU A 709 -10.70 29.75 -18.08
C LEU A 709 -9.86 28.66 -17.38
N GLY A 710 -9.69 28.75 -16.05
CA GLY A 710 -9.08 27.69 -15.25
C GLY A 710 -9.87 26.38 -15.28
N THR A 711 -11.18 26.43 -15.07
CA THR A 711 -12.09 25.28 -15.21
C THR A 711 -11.95 24.63 -16.60
N LEU A 712 -11.90 25.43 -17.66
CA LEU A 712 -11.69 24.95 -19.03
C LEU A 712 -10.33 24.27 -19.20
N TYR A 713 -9.24 24.91 -18.81
CA TYR A 713 -7.89 24.38 -19.00
C TYR A 713 -7.65 23.09 -18.19
N TYR A 714 -8.27 22.99 -17.02
CA TYR A 714 -8.32 21.75 -16.22
C TYR A 714 -9.14 20.65 -16.90
N LYS A 715 -10.38 20.96 -17.33
CA LYS A 715 -11.25 19.99 -18.04
C LYS A 715 -10.62 19.47 -19.34
N MET A 716 -9.75 20.24 -19.99
CA MET A 716 -9.01 19.84 -21.20
C MET A 716 -7.60 19.28 -20.92
N GLY A 717 -7.22 19.07 -19.65
CA GLY A 717 -5.93 18.47 -19.27
C GLY A 717 -4.68 19.30 -19.54
N VAL A 718 -4.82 20.62 -19.70
CA VAL A 718 -3.68 21.55 -19.74
C VAL A 718 -3.18 21.86 -18.33
N LEU A 719 -4.09 22.01 -17.38
CA LEU A 719 -3.80 22.21 -15.95
C LEU A 719 -4.22 20.98 -15.15
N SER A 720 -3.54 20.73 -14.02
CA SER A 720 -3.90 19.66 -13.09
C SER A 720 -5.01 20.06 -12.11
N HIS A 721 -5.31 21.35 -11.95
CA HIS A 721 -6.38 21.86 -11.10
C HIS A 721 -7.08 23.06 -11.76
N GLY A 722 -8.41 23.14 -11.65
CA GLY A 722 -9.20 24.28 -12.15
C GLY A 722 -9.16 25.54 -11.26
N GLU A 723 -8.31 25.56 -10.23
CA GLU A 723 -8.30 26.62 -9.22
C GLU A 723 -7.60 27.90 -9.68
N LEU A 724 -8.18 29.03 -9.26
CA LEU A 724 -7.61 30.37 -9.42
C LEU A 724 -6.79 30.74 -8.18
N VAL A 725 -5.49 31.00 -8.36
CA VAL A 725 -4.61 31.58 -7.34
C VAL A 725 -4.60 33.11 -7.51
N PRO A 726 -5.36 33.87 -6.70
CA PRO A 726 -5.30 35.32 -6.74
C PRO A 726 -4.00 35.81 -6.12
N CYS A 727 -3.34 36.74 -6.81
CA CYS A 727 -2.10 37.35 -6.39
C CYS A 727 -2.25 38.87 -6.46
N SER A 728 -2.00 39.56 -5.35
CA SER A 728 -1.93 41.02 -5.32
C SER A 728 -0.47 41.48 -5.46
N ILE A 729 -0.29 42.74 -5.84
CA ILE A 729 1.04 43.38 -5.90
C ILE A 729 1.78 43.31 -4.54
N ALA A 730 1.05 43.30 -3.42
CA ALA A 730 1.65 43.19 -2.08
C ALA A 730 2.20 41.79 -1.78
N ASP A 731 1.70 40.76 -2.46
CA ASP A 731 2.17 39.37 -2.31
C ASP A 731 3.47 39.10 -3.11
N LEU A 732 3.75 39.95 -4.11
CA LEU A 732 4.95 39.90 -4.95
C LEU A 732 6.07 40.76 -4.38
N LEU A 733 5.77 42.01 -4.02
CA LEU A 733 6.79 42.98 -3.62
C LEU A 733 7.19 42.82 -2.15
N ALA A 734 8.47 43.01 -1.86
CA ALA A 734 8.98 43.24 -0.51
C ALA A 734 9.72 44.60 -0.44
N PRO A 735 9.95 45.15 0.77
CA PRO A 735 10.70 46.41 0.94
C PRO A 735 12.16 46.35 0.46
N HIS A 736 12.69 45.15 0.23
CA HIS A 736 14.08 44.90 -0.15
C HIS A 736 14.16 43.94 -1.36
N MET A 737 15.30 43.97 -2.06
CA MET A 737 15.51 43.26 -3.34
C MET A 737 15.43 41.74 -3.19
N TYR A 738 16.25 41.16 -2.29
CA TYR A 738 16.39 39.70 -2.15
C TYR A 738 15.07 38.97 -1.84
N PRO A 739 14.22 39.43 -0.90
CA PRO A 739 12.94 38.79 -0.64
C PRO A 739 11.91 38.94 -1.76
N THR A 740 12.05 39.90 -2.68
CA THR A 740 11.09 40.13 -3.77
C THR A 740 11.16 39.04 -4.83
N ALA A 741 12.36 38.62 -5.25
CA ALA A 741 12.53 37.50 -6.18
C ALA A 741 12.01 36.19 -5.57
N ILE A 742 12.32 35.94 -4.29
CA ILE A 742 11.83 34.76 -3.55
C ILE A 742 10.29 34.75 -3.49
N ARG A 743 9.65 35.90 -3.24
CA ARG A 743 8.18 36.02 -3.25
C ARG A 743 7.57 35.78 -4.62
N ALA A 744 8.12 36.40 -5.68
CA ALA A 744 7.65 36.19 -7.05
C ALA A 744 7.74 34.70 -7.45
N ARG A 745 8.87 34.06 -7.16
CA ARG A 745 9.06 32.62 -7.38
C ARG A 745 8.12 31.76 -6.54
N ALA A 746 7.91 32.08 -5.26
CA ALA A 746 6.97 31.35 -4.41
C ALA A 746 5.51 31.43 -4.91
N GLN A 747 5.10 32.55 -5.52
CA GLN A 747 3.78 32.64 -6.16
C GLN A 747 3.70 31.81 -7.45
N LEU A 748 4.77 31.78 -8.26
CA LEU A 748 4.87 30.90 -9.43
C LEU A 748 4.81 29.42 -9.02
N ASP A 749 5.61 28.99 -8.05
CA ASP A 749 5.61 27.64 -7.48
C ASP A 749 4.22 27.25 -6.94
N ARG A 750 3.56 28.14 -6.18
CA ARG A 750 2.19 27.96 -5.68
C ARG A 750 1.14 27.83 -6.79
N SER A 751 1.41 28.41 -7.97
CA SER A 751 0.52 28.38 -9.13
C SER A 751 0.80 27.24 -10.12
N ARG A 752 1.74 26.33 -9.83
CA ARG A 752 1.95 25.12 -10.63
C ARG A 752 0.67 24.30 -10.76
N GLY A 753 0.30 23.96 -11.99
CA GLY A 753 -0.92 23.22 -12.29
C GLY A 753 -2.22 24.03 -12.15
N ARG A 754 -2.15 25.36 -11.98
CA ARG A 754 -3.27 26.27 -11.66
C ARG A 754 -3.23 27.55 -12.50
N VAL A 755 -4.21 28.43 -12.30
CA VAL A 755 -4.22 29.78 -12.91
C VAL A 755 -3.71 30.82 -11.92
N LEU A 756 -2.61 31.50 -12.22
CA LEU A 756 -2.14 32.68 -11.47
C LEU A 756 -2.83 33.94 -11.98
N PHE A 757 -3.56 34.64 -11.12
CA PHE A 757 -4.29 35.87 -11.48
C PHE A 757 -3.72 37.06 -10.73
N ILE A 758 -2.94 37.89 -11.42
CA ILE A 758 -2.29 39.08 -10.86
C ILE A 758 -3.24 40.28 -10.95
N GLU A 759 -3.79 40.68 -9.81
CA GLU A 759 -4.66 41.85 -9.67
C GLU A 759 -3.86 43.14 -9.68
N ASP A 760 -4.38 44.15 -10.39
CA ASP A 760 -3.78 45.47 -10.56
C ASP A 760 -2.33 45.43 -11.11
N ALA A 761 -2.10 44.51 -12.06
CA ALA A 761 -0.81 44.24 -12.69
C ALA A 761 -0.13 45.49 -13.29
N HIS A 762 -0.90 46.49 -13.74
CA HIS A 762 -0.41 47.78 -14.23
C HIS A 762 0.58 48.46 -13.26
N ARG A 763 0.40 48.28 -11.95
CA ARG A 763 1.29 48.83 -10.91
C ARG A 763 2.69 48.24 -10.93
N LEU A 764 2.89 47.09 -11.57
CA LEU A 764 4.24 46.60 -11.83
C LEU A 764 5.01 47.59 -12.71
N GLY A 765 4.36 48.38 -13.57
CA GLY A 765 4.94 49.21 -14.63
C GLY A 765 5.95 50.29 -14.21
N GLU A 766 6.09 50.56 -12.91
CA GLU A 766 7.13 51.43 -12.34
C GLU A 766 8.53 50.89 -12.69
N VAL A 767 9.35 51.70 -13.38
CA VAL A 767 10.60 51.24 -14.02
C VAL A 767 11.73 50.94 -13.00
N GLU A 768 11.65 51.50 -11.79
CA GLU A 768 12.67 51.43 -10.74
C GLU A 768 12.16 50.76 -9.47
N GLY A 769 13.07 50.26 -8.63
CA GLY A 769 12.73 49.64 -7.34
C GLY A 769 12.36 48.15 -7.41
N PRO A 770 11.61 47.62 -6.41
CA PRO A 770 11.36 46.18 -6.27
C PRO A 770 10.49 45.60 -7.41
N THR A 771 9.67 46.43 -8.06
CA THR A 771 8.85 46.04 -9.22
C THR A 771 9.69 45.53 -10.38
N LYS A 772 10.86 46.13 -10.63
CA LYS A 772 11.81 45.68 -11.65
C LYS A 772 12.28 44.25 -11.36
N HIS A 773 12.69 43.98 -10.12
CA HIS A 773 13.17 42.64 -9.72
C HIS A 773 12.08 41.58 -9.80
N ALA A 774 10.85 41.90 -9.41
CA ALA A 774 9.72 40.98 -9.59
C ALA A 774 9.52 40.65 -11.08
N VAL A 775 9.57 41.64 -11.97
CA VAL A 775 9.41 41.40 -13.42
C VAL A 775 10.60 40.68 -14.04
N ASP A 776 11.83 41.00 -13.65
CA ASP A 776 13.02 40.28 -14.15
C ASP A 776 12.96 38.79 -13.76
N GLU A 777 12.51 38.46 -12.54
CA GLU A 777 12.26 37.08 -12.10
C GLU A 777 11.12 36.43 -12.91
N PHE A 778 10.00 37.11 -13.15
CA PHE A 778 8.93 36.59 -14.04
C PHE A 778 9.46 36.36 -15.46
N VAL A 779 10.23 37.27 -16.05
CA VAL A 779 10.76 37.11 -17.41
C VAL A 779 11.72 35.92 -17.51
N TYR A 780 12.48 35.63 -16.45
CA TYR A 780 13.41 34.51 -16.40
C TYR A 780 12.73 33.15 -16.11
N GLN A 781 11.81 33.12 -15.14
CA GLN A 781 11.15 31.88 -14.70
C GLN A 781 9.97 31.50 -15.57
N LEU A 782 9.09 32.45 -15.94
CA LEU A 782 7.79 32.16 -16.56
C LEU A 782 7.88 31.20 -17.76
N PRO A 783 8.85 31.29 -18.70
CA PRO A 783 9.00 30.31 -19.77
C PRO A 783 9.10 28.85 -19.33
N GLN A 784 9.63 28.58 -18.13
CA GLN A 784 9.75 27.23 -17.56
C GLN A 784 8.44 26.74 -16.91
N TYR A 785 7.49 27.64 -16.65
CA TYR A 785 6.21 27.36 -15.99
C TYR A 785 5.01 27.43 -16.94
N LEU A 786 5.14 28.05 -18.14
CA LEU A 786 4.02 28.19 -19.11
C LEU A 786 3.43 26.85 -19.57
N ASP A 787 4.21 25.76 -19.56
CA ASP A 787 3.70 24.41 -19.86
C ASP A 787 2.82 23.82 -18.74
N GLN A 788 2.81 24.43 -17.55
CA GLN A 788 2.15 23.91 -16.33
C GLN A 788 1.24 24.92 -15.62
N THR A 789 1.28 26.20 -16.00
CA THR A 789 0.59 27.30 -15.31
C THR A 789 0.09 28.32 -16.32
N VAL A 790 -1.17 28.74 -16.18
CA VAL A 790 -1.72 29.88 -16.92
C VAL A 790 -1.54 31.14 -16.07
N VAL A 791 -0.96 32.19 -16.63
CA VAL A 791 -0.77 33.48 -15.94
C VAL A 791 -1.61 34.57 -16.60
N ILE A 792 -2.35 35.32 -15.79
CA ILE A 792 -3.27 36.36 -16.24
C ILE A 792 -2.91 37.69 -15.54
N LEU A 793 -2.53 38.69 -16.32
CA LEU A 793 -2.29 40.06 -15.85
C LEU A 793 -3.58 40.89 -16.00
N ALA A 794 -4.15 41.37 -14.89
CA ALA A 794 -5.41 42.12 -14.92
C ALA A 794 -5.25 43.58 -14.47
N GLY A 795 -5.77 44.54 -15.27
CA GLY A 795 -5.74 45.96 -14.89
C GLY A 795 -6.57 46.88 -15.81
N PRO A 796 -6.70 48.18 -15.48
CA PRO A 796 -7.34 49.18 -16.33
C PRO A 796 -6.68 49.25 -17.71
N ALA A 797 -7.46 49.33 -18.78
CA ALA A 797 -6.94 49.16 -20.15
C ALA A 797 -5.75 50.10 -20.46
N GLN A 798 -5.97 51.42 -20.32
CA GLN A 798 -4.97 52.45 -20.57
C GLN A 798 -3.66 52.26 -19.77
N GLU A 799 -3.76 51.81 -18.51
CA GLU A 799 -2.62 51.64 -17.61
C GLU A 799 -1.88 50.33 -17.90
N MET A 800 -2.59 49.27 -18.33
CA MET A 800 -1.98 48.05 -18.86
C MET A 800 -1.24 48.31 -20.18
N ASP A 801 -1.81 49.12 -21.07
CA ASP A 801 -1.16 49.51 -22.33
C ASP A 801 0.17 50.25 -22.07
N GLN A 802 0.16 51.19 -21.12
CA GLN A 802 1.36 51.91 -20.67
C GLN A 802 2.39 50.96 -20.02
N MET A 803 1.93 50.05 -19.15
CA MET A 803 2.80 49.06 -18.50
C MET A 803 3.48 48.13 -19.52
N LEU A 804 2.75 47.63 -20.53
CA LEU A 804 3.29 46.77 -21.57
C LEU A 804 4.28 47.53 -22.48
N ALA A 805 3.96 48.76 -22.87
CA ALA A 805 4.84 49.62 -23.66
C ALA A 805 6.17 49.91 -22.93
N ASN A 806 6.13 50.14 -21.61
CA ASN A 806 7.32 50.34 -20.79
C ASN A 806 8.15 49.04 -20.59
N ARG A 807 7.56 47.86 -20.85
CA ARG A 807 8.13 46.54 -20.50
C ARG A 807 8.02 45.52 -21.65
N PRO A 808 8.70 45.75 -22.79
CA PRO A 808 8.57 44.89 -23.97
C PRO A 808 8.96 43.42 -23.73
N ARG A 809 9.93 43.16 -22.85
CA ARG A 809 10.33 41.78 -22.47
C ARG A 809 9.23 41.01 -21.75
N LEU A 810 8.46 41.69 -20.90
CA LEU A 810 7.30 41.08 -20.25
C LEU A 810 6.17 40.91 -21.26
N ALA A 811 5.88 41.94 -22.05
CA ALA A 811 4.82 41.90 -23.07
C ALA A 811 4.98 40.74 -24.06
N ALA A 812 6.21 40.41 -24.47
CA ALA A 812 6.49 39.28 -25.37
C ALA A 812 6.04 37.90 -24.84
N LEU A 813 5.86 37.75 -23.52
CA LEU A 813 5.41 36.50 -22.89
C LEU A 813 3.88 36.39 -22.81
N PHE A 814 3.15 37.48 -23.05
CA PHE A 814 1.69 37.56 -22.94
C PHE A 814 1.09 37.87 -24.32
N GLN A 815 0.92 36.82 -25.12
CA GLN A 815 0.57 36.92 -26.54
C GLN A 815 -0.93 37.18 -26.78
N GLU A 816 -1.79 36.94 -25.79
CA GLU A 816 -3.24 37.04 -25.93
C GLU A 816 -3.82 38.14 -25.03
N GLU A 817 -4.61 39.05 -25.61
CA GLU A 817 -5.25 40.16 -24.90
C GLU A 817 -6.78 40.07 -24.96
N ILE A 818 -7.43 40.04 -23.79
CA ILE A 818 -8.90 40.02 -23.68
C ILE A 818 -9.37 41.36 -23.13
N ILE A 819 -10.18 42.07 -23.93
CA ILE A 819 -10.70 43.41 -23.63
C ILE A 819 -12.12 43.32 -23.06
N PHE A 820 -12.26 43.69 -21.80
CA PHE A 820 -13.52 43.74 -21.07
C PHE A 820 -14.16 45.12 -21.20
N ARG A 821 -15.13 45.26 -22.12
CA ARG A 821 -15.92 46.49 -22.29
C ARG A 821 -16.72 46.81 -21.03
N ASN A 822 -17.03 48.10 -20.83
CA ASN A 822 -17.98 48.52 -19.81
C ASN A 822 -19.39 47.98 -20.14
N PRO A 823 -20.14 47.45 -19.16
CA PRO A 823 -21.52 47.05 -19.38
C PRO A 823 -22.43 48.21 -19.72
N THR A 824 -23.40 47.92 -20.57
CA THR A 824 -24.54 48.81 -20.82
C THR A 824 -25.40 48.95 -19.57
N PRO A 825 -26.11 50.09 -19.39
CA PRO A 825 -27.03 50.26 -18.26
C PRO A 825 -28.07 49.14 -18.14
N ARG A 826 -28.52 48.55 -19.25
CA ARG A 826 -29.46 47.41 -19.28
C ARG A 826 -28.84 46.12 -18.73
N GLU A 827 -27.57 45.84 -19.02
CA GLU A 827 -26.85 44.69 -18.44
C GLU A 827 -26.67 44.87 -16.93
N CYS A 828 -26.39 46.09 -16.47
CA CYS A 828 -26.32 46.42 -15.03
C CYS A 828 -27.67 46.24 -14.30
N LEU A 829 -28.79 46.69 -14.89
CA LEU A 829 -30.13 46.47 -14.29
C LEU A 829 -30.53 44.99 -14.26
N ARG A 830 -30.18 44.23 -15.31
CA ARG A 830 -30.36 42.76 -15.31
C ARG A 830 -29.51 42.06 -14.26
N LEU A 831 -28.28 42.51 -13.99
CA LEU A 831 -27.49 41.99 -12.87
C LEU A 831 -28.16 42.33 -11.54
N LEU A 832 -28.60 43.57 -11.34
CA LEU A 832 -29.27 43.99 -10.11
C LEU A 832 -30.51 43.12 -9.81
N ASP A 833 -31.35 42.90 -10.82
CA ASP A 833 -32.53 42.05 -10.71
C ASP A 833 -32.17 40.60 -10.35
N ARG A 834 -31.15 40.01 -11.00
CA ARG A 834 -30.63 38.68 -10.65
C ARG A 834 -30.12 38.61 -9.21
N ARG A 835 -29.34 39.60 -8.75
CA ARG A 835 -28.79 39.65 -7.39
C ARG A 835 -29.88 39.74 -6.31
N LEU A 836 -30.93 40.52 -6.55
CA LEU A 836 -32.08 40.60 -5.64
C LEU A 836 -32.87 39.28 -5.58
N THR A 837 -32.92 38.55 -6.70
CA THR A 837 -33.57 37.23 -6.77
C THR A 837 -32.74 36.13 -6.09
N GLU A 838 -31.40 36.16 -6.20
CA GLU A 838 -30.49 35.33 -5.40
C GLU A 838 -30.67 35.56 -3.89
N GLN A 839 -30.88 36.82 -3.49
CA GLN A 839 -31.17 37.22 -2.11
C GLN A 839 -32.64 36.95 -1.68
N LYS A 840 -33.38 36.12 -2.43
CA LYS A 840 -34.75 35.67 -2.15
C LYS A 840 -35.78 36.80 -1.97
N VAL A 841 -35.60 37.96 -2.61
CA VAL A 841 -36.63 39.03 -2.62
C VAL A 841 -37.68 38.74 -3.70
N PRO A 842 -38.91 38.27 -3.39
CA PRO A 842 -39.94 38.00 -4.40
C PRO A 842 -40.44 39.26 -5.14
N GLY A 843 -41.00 39.05 -6.33
CA GLY A 843 -41.82 40.03 -7.06
C GLY A 843 -41.30 40.39 -8.46
N PRO A 844 -42.19 40.70 -9.42
CA PRO A 844 -41.81 41.17 -10.75
C PRO A 844 -41.33 42.63 -10.72
N ARG A 845 -40.02 42.85 -10.83
CA ARG A 845 -39.41 44.19 -10.75
C ARG A 845 -39.43 44.88 -12.12
N LEU A 846 -40.62 45.28 -12.56
CA LEU A 846 -40.83 45.91 -13.87
C LEU A 846 -40.00 47.18 -14.06
N TYR A 847 -39.74 47.93 -12.99
CA TYR A 847 -38.85 49.10 -12.98
C TYR A 847 -37.36 48.77 -13.24
N LEU A 848 -36.95 47.50 -13.20
CA LEU A 848 -35.60 47.04 -13.60
C LEU A 848 -35.57 46.31 -14.96
N THR A 849 -36.72 45.86 -15.45
CA THR A 849 -36.81 44.89 -16.56
C THR A 849 -37.63 45.36 -17.77
N ASP A 850 -38.68 46.16 -17.58
CA ASP A 850 -39.53 46.67 -18.66
C ASP A 850 -39.19 48.12 -19.05
N PRO A 851 -38.64 48.37 -20.26
CA PRO A 851 -38.29 49.71 -20.73
C PRO A 851 -39.49 50.63 -21.00
N ARG A 852 -40.73 50.11 -20.93
CA ARG A 852 -41.97 50.91 -21.05
C ARG A 852 -42.28 51.69 -19.76
N THR A 853 -41.81 51.22 -18.61
CA THR A 853 -42.06 51.92 -17.33
C THR A 853 -41.25 53.23 -17.26
N PRO A 854 -41.83 54.33 -16.72
CA PRO A 854 -41.11 55.60 -16.58
C PRO A 854 -39.90 55.44 -15.65
N SER A 855 -40.06 54.64 -14.59
CA SER A 855 -39.08 54.41 -13.54
C SER A 855 -37.85 53.64 -14.05
N HIS A 856 -38.03 52.67 -14.96
CA HIS A 856 -36.92 52.03 -15.67
C HIS A 856 -36.08 53.03 -16.47
N ARG A 857 -36.70 54.07 -17.08
CA ARG A 857 -35.95 55.12 -17.79
C ARG A 857 -35.08 55.92 -16.84
N GLU A 858 -35.56 56.23 -15.64
CA GLU A 858 -34.79 56.95 -14.62
C GLU A 858 -33.67 56.08 -14.03
N PHE A 859 -33.93 54.80 -13.71
CA PHE A 859 -32.88 53.83 -13.33
C PHE A 859 -31.80 53.68 -14.42
N THR A 860 -32.22 53.56 -15.69
CA THR A 860 -31.30 53.49 -16.85
C THR A 860 -30.44 54.75 -16.95
N ARG A 861 -31.06 55.94 -16.84
CA ARG A 861 -30.36 57.23 -16.89
C ARG A 861 -29.37 57.37 -15.73
N ALA A 862 -29.78 57.00 -14.52
CA ALA A 862 -28.93 57.05 -13.33
C ALA A 862 -27.67 56.18 -13.48
N ILE A 863 -27.80 54.93 -13.98
CA ILE A 863 -26.65 54.07 -14.28
C ILE A 863 -25.81 54.63 -15.44
N GLN A 864 -26.44 55.17 -16.48
CA GLN A 864 -25.71 55.79 -17.60
C GLN A 864 -24.82 56.95 -17.13
N ILE A 865 -25.32 57.82 -16.26
CA ILE A 865 -24.52 58.92 -15.69
C ILE A 865 -23.42 58.37 -14.77
N LEU A 866 -23.75 57.40 -13.92
CA LEU A 866 -22.76 56.78 -13.03
C LEU A 866 -21.63 56.11 -13.82
N SER A 867 -21.92 55.50 -14.97
CA SER A 867 -20.92 54.87 -15.84
C SER A 867 -19.88 55.85 -16.41
N MET A 868 -20.16 57.17 -16.39
CA MET A 868 -19.21 58.21 -16.76
C MET A 868 -18.27 58.62 -15.61
N PHE A 869 -18.55 58.23 -14.36
CA PHE A 869 -17.73 58.65 -13.22
C PHE A 869 -16.50 57.73 -13.07
N PRO A 870 -15.27 58.26 -12.93
CA PRO A 870 -14.07 57.44 -12.70
C PRO A 870 -14.14 56.54 -11.46
N CYS A 871 -14.96 56.89 -10.46
CA CYS A 871 -15.17 56.11 -9.24
C CYS A 871 -16.23 54.99 -9.39
N TRP A 872 -16.77 54.75 -10.59
CA TRP A 872 -17.72 53.67 -10.86
C TRP A 872 -17.02 52.34 -11.10
N SER A 873 -17.54 51.28 -10.49
CA SER A 873 -16.94 49.95 -10.44
C SER A 873 -17.90 48.84 -10.89
N ASN A 874 -18.85 49.18 -11.76
CA ASN A 874 -19.75 48.26 -12.45
C ASN A 874 -20.42 47.26 -11.49
N ALA A 875 -20.16 45.96 -11.64
CA ALA A 875 -20.81 44.92 -10.82
C ALA A 875 -20.63 45.11 -9.31
N ARG A 876 -19.50 45.67 -8.84
CA ARG A 876 -19.26 45.93 -7.39
C ARG A 876 -20.24 46.97 -6.83
N ASP A 877 -20.54 48.01 -7.60
CA ASP A 877 -21.51 49.05 -7.19
C ASP A 877 -22.96 48.57 -7.32
N ILE A 878 -23.26 47.71 -8.31
CA ILE A 878 -24.55 47.04 -8.42
C ILE A 878 -24.77 46.07 -7.24
N GLU A 879 -23.73 45.40 -6.74
CA GLU A 879 -23.82 44.57 -5.54
C GLU A 879 -24.06 45.40 -4.27
N VAL A 880 -23.40 46.57 -4.14
CA VAL A 880 -23.69 47.54 -3.07
C VAL A 880 -25.14 48.03 -3.14
N LEU A 881 -25.64 48.32 -4.34
CA LEU A 881 -27.04 48.73 -4.56
C LEU A 881 -28.03 47.64 -4.16
N ALA A 882 -27.80 46.41 -4.60
CA ALA A 882 -28.61 45.25 -4.23
C ALA A 882 -28.66 45.06 -2.70
N ARG A 883 -27.49 45.14 -2.05
CA ARG A 883 -27.39 45.02 -0.58
C ARG A 883 -28.14 46.13 0.15
N TRP A 884 -28.14 47.36 -0.37
CA TRP A 884 -28.91 48.47 0.21
C TRP A 884 -30.41 48.35 -0.03
N MET A 885 -30.83 47.81 -1.19
CA MET A 885 -32.24 47.51 -1.46
C MET A 885 -32.76 46.41 -0.52
N VAL A 886 -32.02 45.31 -0.36
CA VAL A 886 -32.35 44.25 0.63
C VAL A 886 -32.41 44.82 2.05
N ALA A 887 -31.42 45.63 2.44
CA ALA A 887 -31.40 46.27 3.76
C ALA A 887 -32.51 47.32 3.96
N ALA A 888 -33.09 47.89 2.90
CA ALA A 888 -34.28 48.72 3.01
C ALA A 888 -35.52 47.84 3.30
N CYS A 889 -35.69 46.72 2.60
CA CYS A 889 -36.83 45.83 2.81
C CYS A 889 -36.80 45.17 4.20
N VAL A 890 -35.63 44.73 4.67
CA VAL A 890 -35.47 44.05 5.98
C VAL A 890 -35.78 44.99 7.15
N LYS A 891 -35.60 46.31 7.00
CA LYS A 891 -35.93 47.30 8.05
C LYS A 891 -37.42 47.41 8.33
N ASP A 892 -38.25 47.12 7.33
CA ASP A 892 -39.69 47.28 7.42
C ASP A 892 -40.37 45.96 7.89
N VAL A 893 -39.59 44.93 8.22
CA VAL A 893 -40.06 43.67 8.83
C VAL A 893 -40.03 43.79 10.36
N SER A 894 -41.19 43.92 10.98
CA SER A 894 -41.33 43.94 12.44
C SER A 894 -41.02 42.58 13.06
N LEU A 895 -40.21 42.57 14.13
CA LEU A 895 -39.87 41.36 14.91
C LEU A 895 -40.80 41.11 16.11
N GLU A 896 -41.75 42.01 16.37
CA GLU A 896 -42.67 41.91 17.50
C GLU A 896 -43.72 40.80 17.27
N GLY A 897 -43.66 39.74 18.08
CA GLY A 897 -44.66 38.66 18.09
C GLY A 897 -44.33 37.40 17.29
N VAL A 898 -43.09 37.23 16.81
CA VAL A 898 -42.67 36.05 16.02
C VAL A 898 -42.46 34.81 16.91
N GLY A 899 -43.55 34.11 17.22
CA GLY A 899 -43.54 32.72 17.69
C GLY A 899 -44.08 31.79 16.62
N ASP A 900 -43.25 30.86 16.11
CA ASP A 900 -43.52 29.76 15.17
C ASP A 900 -44.35 30.04 13.90
N LYS A 901 -44.61 31.31 13.56
CA LYS A 901 -45.25 31.72 12.31
C LYS A 901 -44.21 32.15 11.27
N GLU A 902 -44.47 31.80 10.01
CA GLU A 902 -43.63 32.20 8.88
C GLU A 902 -43.46 33.73 8.83
N LEU A 903 -42.22 34.18 8.69
CA LEU A 903 -41.89 35.60 8.53
C LEU A 903 -42.55 36.18 7.27
N ASP A 904 -43.04 37.41 7.36
CA ASP A 904 -43.65 38.10 6.23
C ASP A 904 -42.70 38.16 5.01
N LYS A 905 -43.27 37.93 3.82
CA LYS A 905 -42.50 37.88 2.58
C LYS A 905 -41.95 39.26 2.26
N ILE A 906 -40.63 39.41 2.35
CA ILE A 906 -39.87 40.61 2.03
C ILE A 906 -40.25 41.14 0.64
N GLN A 907 -40.81 42.35 0.54
CA GLN A 907 -41.14 43.01 -0.73
C GLN A 907 -40.33 44.29 -0.89
N LEU A 908 -39.85 44.56 -2.11
CA LEU A 908 -39.11 45.78 -2.47
C LEU A 908 -40.02 46.73 -3.25
N SER A 909 -40.45 47.81 -2.61
CA SER A 909 -41.21 48.87 -3.27
C SER A 909 -40.34 49.66 -4.24
N GLU A 910 -40.98 50.27 -5.25
CA GLU A 910 -40.28 51.11 -6.22
C GLU A 910 -39.63 52.33 -5.56
N GLU A 911 -40.27 52.90 -4.54
CA GLU A 911 -39.76 54.06 -3.78
C GLU A 911 -38.51 53.70 -2.95
N GLN A 912 -38.52 52.55 -2.25
CA GLN A 912 -37.33 52.03 -1.55
C GLN A 912 -36.18 51.78 -2.53
N ALA A 913 -36.46 51.16 -3.68
CA ALA A 913 -35.49 50.88 -4.72
C ALA A 913 -34.88 52.18 -5.29
N MET A 914 -35.72 53.18 -5.59
CA MET A 914 -35.29 54.48 -6.09
C MET A 914 -34.51 55.27 -5.04
N GLY A 915 -34.92 55.22 -3.77
CA GLY A 915 -34.20 55.83 -2.64
C GLY A 915 -32.78 55.26 -2.48
N ALA A 916 -32.62 53.94 -2.60
CA ALA A 916 -31.30 53.30 -2.62
C ALA A 916 -30.44 53.77 -3.80
N MET A 917 -31.04 53.97 -4.98
CA MET A 917 -30.36 54.49 -6.17
C MET A 917 -29.92 55.96 -6.02
N VAL A 918 -30.78 56.82 -5.48
CA VAL A 918 -30.46 58.23 -5.17
C VAL A 918 -29.33 58.33 -4.15
N LYS A 919 -29.32 57.45 -3.13
CA LYS A 919 -28.25 57.33 -2.15
C LYS A 919 -26.92 56.96 -2.80
N LEU A 920 -26.91 55.98 -3.72
CA LEU A 920 -25.69 55.56 -4.42
C LEU A 920 -25.17 56.65 -5.35
N PHE A 921 -26.09 57.29 -6.10
CA PHE A 921 -25.77 58.39 -6.99
C PHE A 921 -25.13 59.56 -6.25
N SER A 922 -25.72 59.95 -5.12
CA SER A 922 -25.20 61.03 -4.27
C SER A 922 -23.82 60.70 -3.72
N LEU A 923 -23.64 59.49 -3.14
CA LEU A 923 -22.34 59.05 -2.63
C LEU A 923 -21.24 59.05 -3.70
N LYS A 924 -21.55 58.61 -4.93
CA LYS A 924 -20.56 58.57 -6.03
C LYS A 924 -20.25 59.96 -6.58
N ARG A 925 -21.26 60.83 -6.74
CA ARG A 925 -21.07 62.24 -7.12
C ARG A 925 -20.26 63.00 -6.06
N ASP A 926 -20.52 62.77 -4.79
CA ASP A 926 -19.82 63.51 -3.73
C ASP A 926 -18.34 63.07 -3.66
N ARG A 927 -18.05 61.77 -3.85
CA ARG A 927 -16.67 61.29 -4.08
C ARG A 927 -16.01 61.90 -5.32
N LEU A 928 -16.77 62.16 -6.40
CA LEU A 928 -16.24 62.82 -7.60
C LEU A 928 -15.77 64.27 -7.30
N ARG A 929 -16.47 65.00 -6.42
CA ARG A 929 -16.11 66.38 -6.04
C ARG A 929 -14.79 66.49 -5.28
N PHE A 930 -14.43 65.46 -4.51
CA PHE A 930 -13.17 65.39 -3.77
C PHE A 930 -12.03 64.72 -4.56
N ASN A 931 -12.31 64.16 -5.73
CA ASN A 931 -11.31 63.46 -6.53
C ASN A 931 -10.50 64.46 -7.39
N GLN A 932 -9.18 64.48 -7.23
CA GLN A 932 -8.30 65.38 -7.99
C GLN A 932 -8.00 64.91 -9.42
N ASP A 933 -8.45 63.70 -9.77
CA ASP A 933 -8.29 63.01 -11.05
C ASP A 933 -8.55 63.93 -12.27
N PRO A 934 -7.61 64.03 -13.23
CA PRO A 934 -7.80 64.84 -14.43
C PRO A 934 -9.05 64.45 -15.25
N LYS A 935 -9.49 63.18 -15.23
CA LYS A 935 -10.74 62.75 -15.89
C LYS A 935 -11.99 63.34 -15.21
N ALA A 936 -11.95 63.57 -13.89
CA ALA A 936 -13.04 64.24 -13.17
C ALA A 936 -13.15 65.74 -13.53
N ARG A 937 -12.05 66.38 -13.97
CA ARG A 937 -12.04 67.80 -14.39
C ARG A 937 -12.75 68.05 -15.72
N ALA A 938 -12.89 67.03 -16.57
CA ALA A 938 -13.58 67.11 -17.85
C ALA A 938 -15.11 66.91 -17.74
N LEU A 939 -15.61 66.44 -16.60
CA LEU A 939 -17.04 66.31 -16.34
C LEU A 939 -17.66 67.66 -15.94
N PRO A 940 -18.95 67.92 -16.24
CA PRO A 940 -19.61 69.15 -15.84
C PRO A 940 -19.54 69.37 -14.32
N ARG A 941 -18.95 70.50 -13.89
CA ARG A 941 -18.81 70.86 -12.46
C ARG A 941 -20.15 70.95 -11.71
N ILE A 942 -21.27 71.05 -12.43
CA ILE A 942 -22.63 71.18 -11.89
C ILE A 942 -23.46 69.94 -12.26
N LEU A 943 -23.08 68.78 -11.72
CA LEU A 943 -24.01 67.64 -11.64
C LEU A 943 -25.03 67.93 -10.54
N SER A 944 -26.24 68.34 -10.92
CA SER A 944 -27.32 68.65 -9.98
C SER A 944 -27.77 67.42 -9.20
N GLN A 945 -28.35 67.62 -8.01
CA GLN A 945 -29.06 66.55 -7.31
C GLN A 945 -30.23 66.03 -8.16
N PRO A 946 -30.59 64.73 -8.06
CA PRO A 946 -31.87 64.22 -8.56
C PRO A 946 -33.01 65.03 -7.95
N ARG A 947 -34.00 65.43 -8.76
CA ARG A 947 -35.12 66.26 -8.30
C ARG A 947 -36.34 65.37 -8.03
N LEU A 948 -37.02 65.59 -6.91
CA LEU A 948 -38.37 65.06 -6.67
C LEU A 948 -39.35 65.82 -7.58
N THR A 949 -40.33 65.13 -8.17
CA THR A 949 -41.38 65.76 -8.98
C THR A 949 -42.77 65.19 -8.66
N ASP A 950 -43.70 66.06 -8.28
CA ASP A 950 -45.04 65.73 -7.73
C ASP A 950 -45.97 64.93 -8.66
N ARG A 951 -45.58 64.69 -9.91
CA ARG A 951 -46.36 63.95 -10.91
C ARG A 951 -45.64 62.76 -11.54
N THR A 952 -44.35 62.56 -11.28
CA THR A 952 -43.52 61.57 -12.01
C THR A 952 -42.35 60.97 -11.22
N GLY A 953 -42.31 61.15 -9.89
CA GLY A 953 -41.25 60.58 -9.04
C GLY A 953 -39.90 61.30 -9.16
N VAL A 954 -38.83 60.59 -8.82
CA VAL A 954 -37.44 61.10 -8.87
C VAL A 954 -36.96 61.22 -10.32
N LYS A 955 -36.40 62.37 -10.71
CA LYS A 955 -35.73 62.56 -11.99
C LYS A 955 -34.23 62.79 -11.83
N PHE A 956 -33.44 62.01 -12.55
CA PHE A 956 -32.00 62.24 -12.67
C PHE A 956 -31.71 63.31 -13.73
N PRO A 957 -30.63 64.11 -13.57
CA PRO A 957 -30.23 65.10 -14.56
C PRO A 957 -30.06 64.47 -15.95
N VAL A 958 -30.30 65.24 -17.00
CA VAL A 958 -30.13 64.83 -18.40
C VAL A 958 -28.74 65.24 -18.88
#